data_AF-A0A8D3E2E6-F1
#
_entry.id   AF-A0A8D3E2E6-F1
#
_cell.length_a   1.000
_cell.length_b   1.000
_cell.length_c   1.000
_cell.angle_alpha   90.00
_cell.angle_beta   90.00
_cell.angle_gamma   90.00
#
_symmetry.space_group_name_H-M   'P 1'
#
loop_
_entity.id
_entity.type
_entity.pdbx_description
1 polymer ?
#
loop_
_entity_poly.entity_id
_entity_poly.type
_entity_poly.pdbx_seq_one_letter_code
_entity_poly.pdbx_strand_id
1 'polypeptide(L)'
;MPECVSVSEFVQEVQEDWSSPTTSSFTAKMINCRNTVYLLEEALDSDRLVLQKMKKAAKAKYTSGQDHVCHLEQYIHSMEKLSLNCHSNGETEVGSAFCRLADFSKELVSPMKNLVIHQSSFPSASLQDLKKPFDRSWRDYESRFKQIEKEKRELARQYGMVRTEVSGGEIAEELEKERRSFQLSMCEYLIKVNEIKTKRGVDLLQNLIKHYHSHNNFLQECVSTTQRLKQYMEELNGVLTTVKQRNEDEKRQLCSLRDQLRPAVPTEQQDSLPKQVYSMHQLLGDKQYGTERSGFLYKKSDGLRKMWQKRKCSVHNCYLTIAHATPNKPPTRLNLLTCQVKPSVEDKKCFDLISHNRTYHFLAEDEAECVAWISVLSNSKQEALSVALDGGRRGAGGGESSVEDLTRTITDDIRRMPGNTNCCDCGAPDPGWLSTNLGILTCIECSGIHREMGVHVSRIHSLNLDSLGTSDLLLARNVGNSGFNEILEANLLSPSLKPSQHSHMAERKDFILLKYQDVHFVRRSHSSNAALRLGLQEATKSCDIYSLIQLHAQRTELSQPLHTHIQEKGETAIHLAVLLADRTSLHILDFLAQNCSNVDMQTTAGNTALHYSCLHNKSDCVKLLLRARANTHIKNELGETALDVSRKLKHSHCEALLQQAQSNQFDHHVHVEYEWRLRHDDLYDSDDDFDDKVTTATERLLVYLLYSFSVQEQNRVVLTNGPVKKERTSSSSSSFTSSFSFTSRPFSFSQSVAPPSSAAPGAPGGGLLSVGRRLAMAMDLHSRTSGTAPSPPPPPPSSPAPPLPPRVKGQFTSIDYQSQITSRPQLTCVQIHLQHHLLDVHQPRGAASRRVQALYDCQADHHDELSFTEGQVLVVLGQDDCDWWHGYIEDEPDQRGLFPSSFVQLFSD
;
A
#
# COMPACT_ATOMS: atom_id res chain seq x y z
N MET A 1 -56.54 -29.84 13.07
CA MET A 1 -55.20 -30.42 12.81
C MET A 1 -55.36 -31.92 12.60
N PRO A 2 -54.37 -32.65 12.04
CA PRO A 2 -54.39 -34.10 12.07
C PRO A 2 -54.45 -34.58 13.53
N GLU A 3 -55.26 -35.61 13.81
CA GLU A 3 -55.22 -36.26 15.11
C GLU A 3 -53.89 -37.01 15.28
N CYS A 4 -53.33 -36.91 16.49
CA CYS A 4 -52.03 -37.45 16.86
C CYS A 4 -52.19 -38.24 18.16
N VAL A 5 -51.46 -39.34 18.31
CA VAL A 5 -51.58 -40.25 19.44
C VAL A 5 -50.46 -39.97 20.45
N SER A 6 -50.81 -39.75 21.71
CA SER A 6 -49.79 -39.60 22.77
C SER A 6 -49.12 -40.94 23.10
N VAL A 7 -47.90 -40.94 23.65
CA VAL A 7 -47.23 -42.21 24.04
C VAL A 7 -48.07 -43.01 25.05
N SER A 8 -48.72 -42.33 25.99
CA SER A 8 -49.66 -42.92 26.96
C SER A 8 -50.91 -43.52 26.31
N GLU A 9 -51.51 -42.81 25.35
CA GLU A 9 -52.68 -43.27 24.61
C GLU A 9 -52.34 -44.46 23.69
N PHE A 10 -51.19 -44.41 23.01
CA PHE A 10 -50.69 -45.52 22.20
C PHE A 10 -50.46 -46.78 23.05
N VAL A 11 -49.84 -46.65 24.23
CA VAL A 11 -49.66 -47.78 25.15
C VAL A 11 -51.02 -48.33 25.63
N GLN A 12 -52.00 -47.46 25.91
CA GLN A 12 -53.35 -47.90 26.30
C GLN A 12 -54.06 -48.65 25.17
N GLU A 13 -54.12 -48.08 23.96
CA GLU A 13 -54.80 -48.68 22.80
C GLU A 13 -54.15 -50.00 22.36
N VAL A 14 -52.81 -50.12 22.48
CA VAL A 14 -52.09 -51.38 22.23
C VAL A 14 -52.36 -52.41 23.34
N GLN A 15 -52.48 -52.00 24.60
CA GLN A 15 -52.85 -52.92 25.69
C GLN A 15 -54.30 -53.42 25.56
N GLU A 16 -55.19 -52.60 25.00
CA GLU A 16 -56.58 -52.97 24.69
C GLU A 16 -56.64 -53.93 23.48
N ASP A 17 -55.91 -53.64 22.39
CA ASP A 17 -55.77 -54.57 21.26
C ASP A 17 -54.99 -55.87 21.61
N TRP A 18 -54.15 -55.85 22.64
CA TRP A 18 -53.52 -57.05 23.17
C TRP A 18 -54.48 -57.92 23.98
N SER A 19 -55.39 -57.31 24.76
CA SER A 19 -56.31 -58.03 25.65
C SER A 19 -57.65 -58.39 25.03
N SER A 20 -58.12 -57.69 24.00
CA SER A 20 -59.36 -58.00 23.27
C SER A 20 -59.31 -57.56 21.79
N PRO A 21 -58.60 -58.29 20.92
CA PRO A 21 -58.29 -57.85 19.56
C PRO A 21 -59.51 -57.71 18.63
N THR A 22 -60.60 -58.44 18.90
CA THR A 22 -61.84 -58.43 18.10
C THR A 22 -62.79 -57.28 18.43
N THR A 23 -62.59 -56.60 19.57
CA THR A 23 -63.41 -55.44 20.00
C THR A 23 -62.63 -54.13 20.07
N SER A 24 -61.31 -54.16 19.87
CA SER A 24 -60.44 -52.98 20.01
C SER A 24 -60.65 -51.92 18.93
N SER A 25 -60.54 -50.65 19.33
CA SER A 25 -60.59 -49.48 18.44
C SER A 25 -59.30 -49.25 17.63
N PHE A 26 -58.19 -49.91 17.99
CA PHE A 26 -56.83 -49.58 17.55
C PHE A 26 -56.68 -49.37 16.04
N THR A 27 -57.38 -50.16 15.21
CA THR A 27 -57.37 -50.03 13.73
C THR A 27 -57.74 -48.61 13.26
N ALA A 28 -58.69 -47.95 13.92
CA ALA A 28 -59.05 -46.55 13.63
C ALA A 28 -57.95 -45.56 14.03
N LYS A 29 -57.21 -45.85 15.13
CA LYS A 29 -56.09 -45.02 15.61
C LYS A 29 -54.79 -45.19 14.79
N MET A 30 -54.66 -46.22 13.96
CA MET A 30 -53.44 -46.48 13.18
C MET A 30 -53.05 -45.30 12.26
N ILE A 31 -54.03 -44.59 11.66
CA ILE A 31 -53.73 -43.41 10.84
C ILE A 31 -53.20 -42.24 11.68
N ASN A 32 -53.69 -42.08 12.91
CA ASN A 32 -53.22 -41.07 13.86
C ASN A 32 -51.79 -41.38 14.34
N CYS A 33 -51.46 -42.67 14.54
CA CYS A 33 -50.08 -43.11 14.77
C CYS A 33 -49.16 -42.70 13.61
N ARG A 34 -49.60 -42.91 12.36
CA ARG A 34 -48.85 -42.52 11.16
C ARG A 34 -48.68 -41.00 11.04
N ASN A 35 -49.72 -40.20 11.32
CA ASN A 35 -49.61 -38.74 11.39
C ASN A 35 -48.57 -38.29 12.43
N THR A 36 -48.57 -38.95 13.59
CA THR A 36 -47.64 -38.68 14.69
C THR A 36 -46.18 -38.92 14.27
N VAL A 37 -45.90 -39.99 13.52
CA VAL A 37 -44.56 -40.25 12.96
C VAL A 37 -44.12 -39.16 11.98
N TYR A 38 -44.99 -38.69 11.06
CA TYR A 38 -44.61 -37.61 10.14
C TYR A 38 -44.21 -36.31 10.88
N LEU A 39 -44.98 -35.92 11.90
CA LEU A 39 -44.71 -34.70 12.69
C LEU A 39 -43.47 -34.85 13.58
N LEU A 40 -43.19 -36.05 14.09
CA LEU A 40 -41.96 -36.32 14.84
C LEU A 40 -40.71 -36.27 13.95
N GLU A 41 -40.77 -36.79 12.72
CA GLU A 41 -39.67 -36.65 11.75
C GLU A 41 -39.40 -35.18 11.38
N GLU A 42 -40.45 -34.40 11.09
CA GLU A 42 -40.34 -32.98 10.74
C GLU A 42 -39.67 -32.16 11.86
N ALA A 43 -40.07 -32.39 13.11
CA ALA A 43 -39.41 -31.80 14.27
C ALA A 43 -37.95 -32.26 14.42
N LEU A 44 -37.66 -33.55 14.22
CA LEU A 44 -36.31 -34.11 14.38
C LEU A 44 -35.31 -33.65 13.32
N ASP A 45 -35.76 -33.36 12.10
CA ASP A 45 -34.93 -32.76 11.04
C ASP A 45 -34.77 -31.23 11.20
N SER A 46 -35.80 -30.52 11.72
CA SER A 46 -35.67 -29.11 12.10
C SER A 46 -34.61 -28.91 13.18
N ASP A 47 -34.70 -29.67 14.28
CA ASP A 47 -33.67 -29.79 15.33
C ASP A 47 -32.29 -30.09 14.74
N ARG A 48 -32.20 -31.05 13.80
CA ARG A 48 -30.95 -31.49 13.18
C ARG A 48 -30.25 -30.33 12.45
N LEU A 49 -31.01 -29.51 11.74
CA LEU A 49 -30.49 -28.32 11.06
C LEU A 49 -29.98 -27.28 12.06
N VAL A 50 -30.68 -27.06 13.18
CA VAL A 50 -30.23 -26.17 14.26
C VAL A 50 -28.94 -26.69 14.90
N LEU A 51 -28.89 -27.97 15.26
CA LEU A 51 -27.71 -28.60 15.86
C LEU A 51 -26.49 -28.60 14.91
N GLN A 52 -26.69 -28.74 13.60
CA GLN A 52 -25.62 -28.58 12.60
C GLN A 52 -25.08 -27.14 12.55
N LYS A 53 -25.96 -26.13 12.60
CA LYS A 53 -25.55 -24.72 12.68
C LYS A 53 -24.77 -24.43 13.97
N MET A 54 -25.27 -24.91 15.12
CA MET A 54 -24.57 -24.81 16.41
C MET A 54 -23.18 -25.45 16.37
N LYS A 55 -23.06 -26.67 15.81
CA LYS A 55 -21.76 -27.36 15.67
C LYS A 55 -20.79 -26.60 14.76
N LYS A 56 -21.28 -25.99 13.66
CA LYS A 56 -20.44 -25.16 12.78
C LYS A 56 -19.92 -23.91 13.52
N ALA A 57 -20.78 -23.24 14.29
CA ALA A 57 -20.40 -22.08 15.10
C ALA A 57 -19.41 -22.46 16.23
N ALA A 58 -19.64 -23.58 16.92
CA ALA A 58 -18.72 -24.08 17.95
C ALA A 58 -17.33 -24.39 17.38
N LYS A 59 -17.24 -25.02 16.20
CA LYS A 59 -15.95 -25.24 15.51
C LYS A 59 -15.27 -23.91 15.14
N ALA A 60 -16.03 -22.92 14.66
CA ALA A 60 -15.47 -21.61 14.33
C ALA A 60 -14.89 -20.89 15.57
N LYS A 61 -15.61 -20.89 16.70
CA LYS A 61 -15.08 -20.38 17.98
C LYS A 61 -13.81 -21.11 18.41
N TYR A 62 -13.80 -22.45 18.33
CA TYR A 62 -12.63 -23.27 18.68
C TYR A 62 -11.39 -22.90 17.85
N THR A 63 -11.51 -22.83 16.52
CA THR A 63 -10.39 -22.45 15.65
C THR A 63 -9.91 -21.02 15.93
N SER A 64 -10.81 -20.03 15.95
CA SER A 64 -10.46 -18.64 16.22
C SER A 64 -9.79 -18.43 17.60
N GLY A 65 -10.23 -19.17 18.63
CA GLY A 65 -9.59 -19.16 19.93
C GLY A 65 -8.20 -19.81 19.94
N GLN A 66 -8.00 -20.88 19.18
CA GLN A 66 -6.69 -21.52 19.01
C GLN A 66 -5.70 -20.60 18.26
N ASP A 67 -6.17 -19.87 17.26
CA ASP A 67 -5.39 -18.87 16.52
C ASP A 67 -5.03 -17.69 17.44
N HIS A 68 -5.98 -17.18 18.23
CA HIS A 68 -5.74 -16.10 19.19
C HIS A 68 -4.72 -16.48 20.28
N VAL A 69 -4.77 -17.72 20.78
CA VAL A 69 -3.74 -18.27 21.68
C VAL A 69 -2.36 -18.24 21.01
N CYS A 70 -2.25 -18.68 19.75
CA CYS A 70 -0.97 -18.72 19.04
C CYS A 70 -0.38 -17.31 18.83
N HIS A 71 -1.20 -16.33 18.44
CA HIS A 71 -0.77 -14.93 18.30
C HIS A 71 -0.36 -14.31 19.65
N LEU A 72 -1.05 -14.64 20.75
CA LEU A 72 -0.66 -14.17 22.09
C LEU A 72 0.70 -14.74 22.52
N GLU A 73 0.99 -16.01 22.22
CA GLU A 73 2.30 -16.62 22.50
C GLU A 73 3.44 -15.98 21.67
N GLN A 74 3.18 -15.62 20.40
CA GLN A 74 4.14 -14.88 19.57
C GLN A 74 4.38 -13.45 20.08
N TYR A 75 3.35 -12.77 20.57
CA TYR A 75 3.45 -11.44 21.17
C TYR A 75 4.25 -11.47 22.49
N ILE A 76 3.99 -12.46 23.35
CA ILE A 76 4.78 -12.72 24.56
C ILE A 76 6.27 -12.88 24.23
N HIS A 77 6.60 -13.76 23.28
CA HIS A 77 7.99 -13.99 22.88
C HIS A 77 8.68 -12.73 22.33
N SER A 78 7.92 -11.87 21.65
CA SER A 78 8.41 -10.57 21.16
C SER A 78 8.73 -9.60 22.31
N MET A 79 7.91 -9.55 23.36
CA MET A 79 8.19 -8.76 24.57
C MET A 79 9.38 -9.32 25.37
N GLU A 80 9.54 -10.65 25.46
CA GLU A 80 10.74 -11.27 26.07
C GLU A 80 12.01 -10.88 25.31
N LYS A 81 11.97 -10.87 23.97
CA LYS A 81 13.11 -10.44 23.15
C LYS A 81 13.44 -8.96 23.33
N LEU A 82 12.42 -8.08 23.43
CA LEU A 82 12.62 -6.66 23.76
C LEU A 82 13.21 -6.49 25.16
N SER A 83 12.77 -7.28 26.14
CA SER A 83 13.36 -7.30 27.48
C SER A 83 14.86 -7.62 27.46
N LEU A 84 15.27 -8.67 26.73
CA LEU A 84 16.68 -9.05 26.60
C LEU A 84 17.52 -7.97 25.91
N ASN A 85 16.98 -7.33 24.88
CA ASN A 85 17.64 -6.22 24.18
C ASN A 85 17.85 -5.01 25.11
N CYS A 86 16.83 -4.59 25.86
CA CYS A 86 16.95 -3.48 26.81
C CYS A 86 17.98 -3.79 27.91
N HIS A 87 17.99 -5.01 28.45
CA HIS A 87 18.99 -5.42 29.45
C HIS A 87 20.43 -5.41 28.90
N SER A 88 20.65 -5.82 27.64
CA SER A 88 21.98 -5.77 27.00
C SER A 88 22.43 -4.34 26.66
N ASN A 89 21.49 -3.41 26.46
CA ASN A 89 21.76 -1.98 26.31
C ASN A 89 21.99 -1.24 27.64
N GLY A 90 21.83 -1.90 28.79
CA GLY A 90 21.90 -1.28 30.13
C GLY A 90 20.59 -0.66 30.63
N GLU A 91 19.52 -0.70 29.83
CA GLU A 91 18.18 -0.18 30.15
C GLU A 91 17.40 -1.16 31.07
N THR A 92 17.99 -1.53 32.20
CA THR A 92 17.49 -2.60 33.08
C THR A 92 16.07 -2.37 33.62
N GLU A 93 15.71 -1.11 33.90
CA GLU A 93 14.36 -0.72 34.34
C GLU A 93 13.31 -0.97 33.24
N VAL A 94 13.64 -0.65 31.98
CA VAL A 94 12.76 -0.83 30.81
C VAL A 94 12.68 -2.31 30.43
N GLY A 95 13.82 -3.02 30.44
CA GLY A 95 13.86 -4.46 30.21
C GLY A 95 13.05 -5.25 31.24
N SER A 96 13.14 -4.86 32.52
CA SER A 96 12.34 -5.43 33.60
C SER A 96 10.83 -5.22 33.40
N ALA A 97 10.43 -4.08 32.82
CA ALA A 97 9.03 -3.79 32.52
C ALA A 97 8.48 -4.70 31.40
N PHE A 98 9.20 -4.83 30.28
CA PHE A 98 8.81 -5.76 29.22
C PHE A 98 8.74 -7.22 29.70
N CYS A 99 9.65 -7.63 30.61
CA CYS A 99 9.61 -8.95 31.21
C CYS A 99 8.32 -9.19 32.01
N ARG A 100 7.98 -8.28 32.94
CA ARG A 100 6.77 -8.39 33.76
C ARG A 100 5.48 -8.36 32.93
N LEU A 101 5.43 -7.54 31.88
CA LEU A 101 4.27 -7.50 30.96
C LEU A 101 4.13 -8.80 30.15
N ALA A 102 5.25 -9.42 29.75
CA ALA A 102 5.24 -10.75 29.15
C ALA A 102 4.76 -11.82 30.15
N ASP A 103 5.19 -11.78 31.41
CA ASP A 103 4.77 -12.73 32.43
C ASP A 103 3.28 -12.62 32.78
N PHE A 104 2.75 -11.40 32.98
CA PHE A 104 1.29 -11.18 33.11
C PHE A 104 0.52 -11.72 31.90
N SER A 105 1.07 -11.61 30.69
CA SER A 105 0.45 -12.13 29.48
C SER A 105 0.48 -13.67 29.43
N LYS A 106 1.56 -14.32 29.90
CA LYS A 106 1.63 -15.79 30.05
C LYS A 106 0.59 -16.33 31.01
N GLU A 107 0.32 -15.63 32.12
CA GLU A 107 -0.72 -16.02 33.08
C GLU A 107 -2.12 -16.10 32.44
N LEU A 108 -2.39 -15.33 31.38
CA LEU A 108 -3.66 -15.39 30.62
C LEU A 108 -3.71 -16.52 29.57
N VAL A 109 -2.57 -17.02 29.09
CA VAL A 109 -2.50 -18.07 28.06
C VAL A 109 -3.07 -19.40 28.56
N SER A 110 -2.77 -19.81 29.80
CA SER A 110 -3.24 -21.09 30.36
C SER A 110 -4.78 -21.13 30.55
N PRO A 111 -5.42 -20.13 31.20
CA PRO A 111 -6.88 -20.01 31.23
C PRO A 111 -7.51 -20.04 29.82
N MET A 112 -6.91 -19.34 28.86
CA MET A 112 -7.45 -19.26 27.50
C MET A 112 -7.34 -20.60 26.75
N LYS A 113 -6.23 -21.33 26.90
CA LYS A 113 -6.08 -22.70 26.37
C LYS A 113 -7.13 -23.64 26.95
N ASN A 114 -7.36 -23.60 28.26
CA ASN A 114 -8.39 -24.41 28.93
C ASN A 114 -9.80 -24.09 28.39
N LEU A 115 -10.13 -22.80 28.24
CA LEU A 115 -11.39 -22.35 27.65
C LEU A 115 -11.59 -22.84 26.21
N VAL A 116 -10.54 -22.82 25.38
CA VAL A 116 -10.57 -23.29 23.99
C VAL A 116 -10.77 -24.80 23.93
N ILE A 117 -10.05 -25.59 24.73
CA ILE A 117 -10.19 -27.06 24.76
C ILE A 117 -11.65 -27.47 25.00
N HIS A 118 -12.36 -26.82 25.93
CA HIS A 118 -13.76 -27.11 26.21
C HIS A 118 -14.74 -26.78 25.07
N GLN A 119 -14.35 -25.99 24.08
CA GLN A 119 -15.19 -25.66 22.90
C GLN A 119 -15.16 -26.73 21.81
N SER A 120 -14.16 -27.64 21.84
CA SER A 120 -14.01 -28.70 20.84
C SER A 120 -15.08 -29.80 20.92
N SER A 121 -15.62 -30.06 22.12
CA SER A 121 -16.36 -31.29 22.46
C SER A 121 -17.88 -31.19 22.23
N PHE A 122 -18.30 -30.77 21.03
CA PHE A 122 -19.72 -30.68 20.69
C PHE A 122 -20.27 -32.04 20.17
N PRO A 123 -21.27 -32.66 20.83
CA PRO A 123 -21.73 -34.02 20.50
C PRO A 123 -22.18 -34.18 19.03
N SER A 124 -21.76 -35.29 18.41
CA SER A 124 -22.21 -35.66 17.07
C SER A 124 -23.37 -36.64 17.11
N ALA A 125 -24.59 -36.12 17.24
CA ALA A 125 -25.82 -36.90 17.18
C ALA A 125 -26.08 -37.43 15.76
N SER A 126 -25.52 -38.60 15.46
CA SER A 126 -25.74 -39.31 14.19
C SER A 126 -27.15 -39.91 14.16
N LEU A 127 -28.09 -39.25 13.49
CA LEU A 127 -29.38 -39.85 13.14
C LEU A 127 -29.18 -40.90 12.06
N GLN A 128 -29.63 -42.13 12.34
CA GLN A 128 -29.98 -43.10 11.30
C GLN A 128 -31.44 -42.87 10.85
N ASP A 129 -31.81 -43.43 9.70
CA ASP A 129 -33.16 -43.35 9.15
C ASP A 129 -34.10 -44.29 9.94
N LEU A 130 -34.77 -43.74 10.94
CA LEU A 130 -35.67 -44.47 11.84
C LEU A 130 -37.04 -44.78 11.23
N LYS A 131 -37.38 -44.15 10.11
CA LYS A 131 -38.72 -44.20 9.53
C LYS A 131 -38.95 -45.47 8.69
N LYS A 132 -37.90 -45.95 8.01
CA LYS A 132 -37.96 -47.10 7.10
C LYS A 132 -38.64 -48.37 7.66
N PRO A 133 -38.44 -48.80 8.92
CA PRO A 133 -39.15 -49.95 9.49
C PRO A 133 -40.66 -49.72 9.64
N PHE A 134 -41.05 -48.54 10.13
CA PHE A 134 -42.45 -48.14 10.31
C PHE A 134 -43.19 -47.98 8.97
N ASP A 135 -42.59 -47.27 8.01
CA ASP A 135 -43.13 -47.13 6.65
C ASP A 135 -43.19 -48.48 5.92
N ARG A 136 -42.49 -49.52 6.37
CA ARG A 136 -42.62 -50.89 5.86
C ARG A 136 -43.82 -51.61 6.47
N SER A 137 -43.88 -51.74 7.80
CA SER A 137 -44.97 -52.48 8.46
C SER A 137 -46.35 -51.84 8.26
N TRP A 138 -46.44 -50.50 8.09
CA TRP A 138 -47.66 -49.85 7.62
C TRP A 138 -48.11 -50.38 6.25
N ARG A 139 -47.20 -50.46 5.26
CA ARG A 139 -47.54 -50.91 3.90
C ARG A 139 -47.88 -52.40 3.85
N ASP A 140 -47.18 -53.21 4.63
CA ASP A 140 -47.45 -54.64 4.74
C ASP A 140 -48.87 -54.87 5.33
N TYR A 141 -49.26 -54.11 6.36
CA TYR A 141 -50.63 -54.09 6.89
C TYR A 141 -51.66 -53.57 5.87
N GLU A 142 -51.42 -52.41 5.24
CA GLU A 142 -52.36 -51.80 4.29
C GLU A 142 -52.63 -52.72 3.06
N SER A 143 -51.59 -53.42 2.60
CA SER A 143 -51.71 -54.42 1.53
C SER A 143 -52.51 -55.63 1.97
N ARG A 144 -52.27 -56.16 3.18
CA ARG A 144 -52.97 -57.33 3.71
C ARG A 144 -54.44 -57.03 4.01
N PHE A 145 -54.75 -55.84 4.53
CA PHE A 145 -56.12 -55.35 4.74
C PHE A 145 -56.90 -55.34 3.42
N LYS A 146 -56.37 -54.67 2.39
CA LYS A 146 -57.02 -54.57 1.07
C LYS A 146 -57.22 -55.93 0.39
N GLN A 147 -56.32 -56.90 0.63
CA GLN A 147 -56.50 -58.27 0.19
C GLN A 147 -57.71 -58.92 0.89
N ILE A 148 -57.73 -58.95 2.23
CA ILE A 148 -58.78 -59.63 3.00
C ILE A 148 -60.15 -58.95 2.81
N GLU A 149 -60.18 -57.62 2.75
CA GLU A 149 -61.38 -56.83 2.46
C GLU A 149 -61.96 -57.19 1.08
N LYS A 150 -61.10 -57.38 0.07
CA LYS A 150 -61.52 -57.88 -1.25
C LYS A 150 -62.04 -59.32 -1.15
N GLU A 151 -61.30 -60.22 -0.52
CA GLU A 151 -61.66 -61.64 -0.38
C GLU A 151 -63.02 -61.82 0.31
N LYS A 152 -63.25 -61.13 1.43
CA LYS A 152 -64.53 -61.17 2.20
C LYS A 152 -65.68 -60.52 1.40
N ARG A 153 -65.43 -59.48 0.60
CA ARG A 153 -66.41 -58.85 -0.29
C ARG A 153 -66.74 -59.72 -1.51
N GLU A 154 -65.77 -60.43 -2.07
CA GLU A 154 -65.96 -61.43 -3.14
C GLU A 154 -66.81 -62.60 -2.63
N LEU A 155 -66.51 -63.10 -1.42
CA LEU A 155 -67.24 -64.17 -0.75
C LEU A 155 -68.70 -63.78 -0.46
N ALA A 156 -68.95 -62.56 0.04
CA ALA A 156 -70.31 -62.06 0.27
C ALA A 156 -71.16 -62.06 -1.02
N ARG A 157 -70.57 -61.63 -2.15
CA ARG A 157 -71.23 -61.68 -3.47
C ARG A 157 -71.55 -63.11 -3.91
N GLN A 158 -70.66 -64.07 -3.64
CA GLN A 158 -70.88 -65.49 -3.99
C GLN A 158 -72.08 -66.10 -3.24
N TYR A 159 -72.35 -65.64 -2.01
CA TYR A 159 -73.56 -65.98 -1.25
C TYR A 159 -74.77 -65.09 -1.55
N GLY A 160 -74.73 -64.28 -2.61
CA GLY A 160 -75.83 -63.39 -3.02
C GLY A 160 -76.05 -62.16 -2.12
N MET A 161 -75.13 -61.87 -1.20
CA MET A 161 -75.24 -60.77 -0.24
C MET A 161 -74.48 -59.52 -0.72
N VAL A 162 -75.18 -58.38 -0.78
CA VAL A 162 -74.55 -57.08 -1.02
C VAL A 162 -74.13 -56.48 0.33
N ARG A 163 -72.90 -56.77 0.76
CA ARG A 163 -72.24 -56.08 1.87
C ARG A 163 -71.39 -54.92 1.35
N THR A 164 -71.64 -53.71 1.83
CA THR A 164 -70.83 -52.50 1.54
C THR A 164 -69.49 -52.53 2.27
N GLU A 165 -69.53 -52.88 3.55
CA GLU A 165 -68.40 -52.84 4.49
C GLU A 165 -68.20 -54.22 5.15
N VAL A 166 -67.02 -54.42 5.74
CA VAL A 166 -66.63 -55.61 6.51
C VAL A 166 -66.23 -55.13 7.90
N SER A 167 -66.74 -55.74 8.96
CA SER A 167 -66.46 -55.28 10.32
C SER A 167 -65.00 -55.59 10.70
N GLY A 168 -64.34 -54.68 11.43
CA GLY A 168 -62.97 -54.88 11.90
C GLY A 168 -62.81 -56.17 12.73
N GLY A 169 -63.83 -56.53 13.52
CA GLY A 169 -63.87 -57.78 14.28
C GLY A 169 -64.01 -59.05 13.42
N GLU A 170 -64.56 -58.96 12.20
CA GLU A 170 -64.69 -60.09 11.26
C GLU A 170 -63.37 -60.41 10.53
N ILE A 171 -62.32 -59.60 10.72
CA ILE A 171 -61.00 -59.71 10.06
C ILE A 171 -59.82 -59.52 11.04
N ALA A 172 -60.10 -59.46 12.35
CA ALA A 172 -59.11 -59.13 13.37
C ALA A 172 -58.04 -60.23 13.54
N GLU A 173 -58.42 -61.49 13.33
CA GLU A 173 -57.53 -62.65 13.41
C GLU A 173 -56.63 -62.74 12.17
N GLU A 174 -57.18 -62.65 10.95
CA GLU A 174 -56.38 -62.74 9.71
C GLU A 174 -55.44 -61.55 9.47
N LEU A 175 -55.56 -60.49 10.27
CA LEU A 175 -54.69 -59.30 10.32
C LEU A 175 -53.81 -59.22 11.58
N GLU A 176 -53.88 -60.18 12.52
CA GLU A 176 -53.16 -60.04 13.80
C GLU A 176 -51.65 -59.88 13.60
N LYS A 177 -51.03 -60.73 12.78
CA LYS A 177 -49.58 -60.73 12.52
C LYS A 177 -49.08 -59.36 12.02
N GLU A 178 -49.74 -58.79 11.02
CA GLU A 178 -49.39 -57.50 10.45
C GLU A 178 -49.71 -56.34 11.42
N ARG A 179 -50.81 -56.42 12.19
CA ARG A 179 -51.16 -55.44 13.23
C ARG A 179 -50.13 -55.42 14.37
N ARG A 180 -49.71 -56.58 14.87
CA ARG A 180 -48.64 -56.74 15.87
C ARG A 180 -47.29 -56.24 15.34
N SER A 181 -46.98 -56.48 14.07
CA SER A 181 -45.76 -55.97 13.43
C SER A 181 -45.74 -54.43 13.33
N PHE A 182 -46.88 -53.81 13.02
CA PHE A 182 -47.03 -52.35 13.06
C PHE A 182 -46.88 -51.79 14.48
N GLN A 183 -47.55 -52.40 15.47
CA GLN A 183 -47.44 -52.03 16.89
C GLN A 183 -45.98 -52.07 17.37
N LEU A 184 -45.26 -53.16 17.10
CA LEU A 184 -43.84 -53.30 17.44
C LEU A 184 -42.99 -52.21 16.78
N SER A 185 -43.20 -51.95 15.48
CA SER A 185 -42.46 -50.91 14.75
C SER A 185 -42.69 -49.50 15.34
N MET A 186 -43.92 -49.21 15.78
CA MET A 186 -44.27 -47.95 16.42
C MET A 186 -43.68 -47.85 17.85
N CYS A 187 -43.66 -48.95 18.61
CA CYS A 187 -42.94 -49.02 19.89
C CYS A 187 -41.45 -48.71 19.73
N GLU A 188 -40.76 -49.41 18.81
CA GLU A 188 -39.33 -49.21 18.54
C GLU A 188 -39.03 -47.78 18.10
N TYR A 189 -39.87 -47.23 17.21
CA TYR A 189 -39.76 -45.84 16.77
C TYR A 189 -39.91 -44.85 17.93
N LEU A 190 -40.97 -44.95 18.73
CA LEU A 190 -41.21 -44.05 19.87
C LEU A 190 -40.09 -44.13 20.92
N ILE A 191 -39.57 -45.33 21.20
CA ILE A 191 -38.41 -45.53 22.08
C ILE A 191 -37.18 -44.78 21.53
N LYS A 192 -36.88 -44.92 20.23
CA LYS A 192 -35.73 -44.25 19.61
C LYS A 192 -35.88 -42.74 19.55
N VAL A 193 -37.07 -42.22 19.26
CA VAL A 193 -37.37 -40.79 19.36
C VAL A 193 -37.16 -40.28 20.79
N ASN A 194 -37.54 -41.05 21.81
CA ASN A 194 -37.35 -40.66 23.22
C ASN A 194 -35.87 -40.70 23.66
N GLU A 195 -35.10 -41.70 23.22
CA GLU A 195 -33.63 -41.72 23.38
C GLU A 195 -32.97 -40.49 22.76
N ILE A 196 -33.40 -40.11 21.56
CA ILE A 196 -32.88 -38.95 20.83
C ILE A 196 -33.26 -37.65 21.53
N LYS A 197 -34.52 -37.49 21.98
CA LYS A 197 -34.96 -36.30 22.73
C LYS A 197 -34.19 -36.13 24.03
N THR A 198 -33.96 -37.23 24.78
CA THR A 198 -33.13 -37.21 25.99
C THR A 198 -31.71 -36.74 25.68
N LYS A 199 -31.04 -37.33 24.67
CA LYS A 199 -29.65 -36.96 24.28
C LYS A 199 -29.54 -35.56 23.68
N ARG A 200 -30.58 -35.05 23.02
CA ARG A 200 -30.62 -33.68 22.45
C ARG A 200 -30.97 -32.61 23.47
N GLY A 201 -31.77 -32.93 24.48
CA GLY A 201 -32.15 -31.99 25.54
C GLY A 201 -31.16 -32.01 26.70
N VAL A 202 -31.11 -33.12 27.43
CA VAL A 202 -30.41 -33.24 28.73
C VAL A 202 -28.90 -33.17 28.54
N ASP A 203 -28.32 -34.00 27.67
CA ASP A 203 -26.86 -34.04 27.49
C ASP A 203 -26.33 -32.74 26.87
N LEU A 204 -27.09 -32.13 25.95
CA LEU A 204 -26.74 -30.83 25.37
C LEU A 204 -26.75 -29.73 26.43
N LEU A 205 -27.82 -29.63 27.23
CA LEU A 205 -27.91 -28.65 28.31
C LEU A 205 -26.80 -28.86 29.35
N GLN A 206 -26.50 -30.11 29.70
CA GLN A 206 -25.42 -30.45 30.62
C GLN A 206 -24.04 -30.06 30.08
N ASN A 207 -23.82 -30.13 28.76
CA ASN A 207 -22.60 -29.66 28.12
C ASN A 207 -22.54 -28.12 27.98
N LEU A 208 -23.68 -27.46 27.75
CA LEU A 208 -23.77 -25.99 27.81
C LEU A 208 -23.48 -25.45 29.21
N ILE A 209 -23.96 -26.11 30.27
CA ILE A 209 -23.63 -25.78 31.67
C ILE A 209 -22.10 -25.86 31.91
N LYS A 210 -21.43 -26.92 31.42
CA LYS A 210 -19.97 -27.04 31.49
C LYS A 210 -19.25 -25.93 30.72
N HIS A 211 -19.75 -25.60 29.52
CA HIS A 211 -19.20 -24.51 28.70
C HIS A 211 -19.27 -23.16 29.40
N TYR A 212 -20.42 -22.81 29.99
CA TYR A 212 -20.58 -21.56 30.73
C TYR A 212 -19.80 -21.56 32.05
N HIS A 213 -19.66 -22.69 32.73
CA HIS A 213 -18.78 -22.80 33.90
C HIS A 213 -17.30 -22.54 33.54
N SER A 214 -16.81 -23.11 32.43
CA SER A 214 -15.45 -22.83 31.92
C SER A 214 -15.26 -21.35 31.54
N HIS A 215 -16.26 -20.71 30.91
CA HIS A 215 -16.24 -19.26 30.65
C HIS A 215 -16.19 -18.43 31.94
N ASN A 216 -16.95 -18.79 32.98
CA ASN A 216 -16.95 -18.07 34.25
C ASN A 216 -15.60 -18.19 34.98
N ASN A 217 -14.99 -19.37 35.01
CA ASN A 217 -13.69 -19.58 35.65
C ASN A 217 -12.60 -18.77 34.93
N PHE A 218 -12.57 -18.82 33.58
CA PHE A 218 -11.69 -18.00 32.75
C PHE A 218 -11.81 -16.49 33.08
N LEU A 219 -13.05 -15.98 33.19
CA LEU A 219 -13.28 -14.57 33.52
C LEU A 219 -12.80 -14.21 34.93
N GLN A 220 -12.97 -15.10 35.92
CA GLN A 220 -12.46 -14.88 37.28
C GLN A 220 -10.93 -14.83 37.33
N GLU A 221 -10.25 -15.74 36.63
CA GLU A 221 -8.79 -15.77 36.50
C GLU A 221 -8.26 -14.52 35.77
N CYS A 222 -8.94 -14.09 34.70
CA CYS A 222 -8.61 -12.85 33.99
C CYS A 222 -8.77 -11.59 34.86
N VAL A 223 -9.85 -11.49 35.65
CA VAL A 223 -10.07 -10.35 36.57
C VAL A 223 -8.98 -10.28 37.64
N SER A 224 -8.63 -11.42 38.26
CA SER A 224 -7.55 -11.49 39.26
C SER A 224 -6.19 -11.05 38.71
N THR A 225 -5.88 -11.45 37.48
CA THR A 225 -4.63 -11.06 36.80
C THR A 225 -4.64 -9.59 36.38
N THR A 226 -5.76 -9.10 35.86
CA THR A 226 -5.93 -7.70 35.45
C THR A 226 -5.86 -6.73 36.64
N GLN A 227 -6.35 -7.13 37.82
CA GLN A 227 -6.22 -6.32 39.04
C GLN A 227 -4.75 -6.14 39.47
N ARG A 228 -3.93 -7.20 39.41
CA ARG A 228 -2.48 -7.12 39.67
C ARG A 228 -1.75 -6.29 38.61
N LEU A 229 -2.10 -6.46 37.34
CA LEU A 229 -1.55 -5.66 36.23
C LEU A 229 -1.87 -4.17 36.42
N LYS A 230 -3.09 -3.81 36.82
CA LYS A 230 -3.47 -2.40 37.07
C LYS A 230 -2.56 -1.76 38.12
N GLN A 231 -2.36 -2.40 39.28
CA GLN A 231 -1.46 -1.88 40.31
C GLN A 231 -0.04 -1.69 39.76
N TYR A 232 0.47 -2.66 38.99
CA TYR A 232 1.79 -2.56 38.39
C TYR A 232 1.90 -1.45 37.33
N MET A 233 0.83 -1.15 36.58
CA MET A 233 0.83 -0.02 35.63
C MET A 233 0.95 1.35 36.33
N GLU A 234 0.34 1.51 37.50
CA GLU A 234 0.45 2.73 38.32
C GLU A 234 1.89 2.92 38.84
N GLU A 235 2.53 1.83 39.30
CA GLU A 235 3.96 1.82 39.67
C GLU A 235 4.89 2.11 38.46
N LEU A 236 4.64 1.45 37.32
CA LEU A 236 5.45 1.53 36.11
C LEU A 236 5.46 2.95 35.50
N ASN A 237 4.35 3.68 35.56
CA ASN A 237 4.29 5.07 35.09
C ASN A 237 5.28 5.98 35.86
N GLY A 238 5.49 5.74 37.16
CA GLY A 238 6.50 6.45 37.95
C GLY A 238 7.92 6.12 37.51
N VAL A 239 8.21 4.84 37.26
CA VAL A 239 9.50 4.38 36.75
C VAL A 239 9.81 4.98 35.37
N LEU A 240 8.87 4.88 34.42
CA LEU A 240 9.02 5.42 33.07
C LEU A 240 9.21 6.94 33.06
N THR A 241 8.50 7.67 33.93
CA THR A 241 8.70 9.12 34.11
C THR A 241 10.11 9.42 34.63
N THR A 242 10.62 8.62 35.56
CA THR A 242 11.98 8.76 36.12
C THR A 242 13.06 8.47 35.07
N VAL A 243 12.90 7.39 34.29
CA VAL A 243 13.78 7.06 33.14
C VAL A 243 13.79 8.20 32.12
N LYS A 244 12.62 8.69 31.71
CA LYS A 244 12.49 9.77 30.74
C LYS A 244 13.15 11.07 31.23
N GLN A 245 12.99 11.41 32.51
CA GLN A 245 13.64 12.59 33.08
C GLN A 245 15.16 12.44 33.14
N ARG A 246 15.66 11.26 33.54
CA ARG A 246 17.10 10.94 33.53
C ARG A 246 17.71 11.11 32.14
N ASN A 247 17.08 10.53 31.10
CA ASN A 247 17.57 10.59 29.73
C ASN A 247 17.56 12.04 29.18
N GLU A 248 16.55 12.86 29.52
CA GLU A 248 16.55 14.29 29.17
C GLU A 248 17.63 15.09 29.95
N ASP A 249 17.94 14.74 31.20
CA ASP A 249 19.02 15.38 31.96
C ASP A 249 20.41 14.97 31.50
N GLU A 250 20.64 13.71 31.13
CA GLU A 250 21.86 13.25 30.47
C GLU A 250 22.05 13.97 29.12
N LYS A 251 21.00 14.08 28.31
CA LYS A 251 20.97 14.86 27.06
C LYS A 251 21.28 16.35 27.28
N ARG A 252 20.75 16.97 28.35
CA ARG A 252 21.09 18.35 28.75
C ARG A 252 22.56 18.49 29.18
N GLN A 253 23.08 17.54 29.97
CA GLN A 253 24.48 17.49 30.37
C GLN A 253 25.41 17.33 29.17
N LEU A 254 25.11 16.41 28.24
CA LEU A 254 25.85 16.21 27.00
C LEU A 254 25.81 17.45 26.10
N CYS A 255 24.68 18.16 26.00
CA CYS A 255 24.61 19.43 25.29
C CYS A 255 25.49 20.51 25.94
N SER A 256 25.44 20.64 27.27
CA SER A 256 26.28 21.58 28.02
C SER A 256 27.77 21.25 27.90
N LEU A 257 28.13 19.98 28.02
CA LEU A 257 29.51 19.50 27.88
C LEU A 257 30.04 19.72 26.45
N ARG A 258 29.24 19.40 25.42
CA ARG A 258 29.54 19.75 24.02
C ARG A 258 29.81 21.24 23.84
N ASP A 259 28.99 22.09 24.46
CA ASP A 259 29.11 23.54 24.31
C ASP A 259 30.26 24.14 25.14
N GLN A 260 30.72 23.44 26.20
CA GLN A 260 31.94 23.74 26.95
C GLN A 260 33.22 23.19 26.30
N LEU A 261 33.15 22.07 25.59
CA LEU A 261 34.28 21.48 24.86
C LEU A 261 34.55 22.19 23.53
N ARG A 262 33.50 22.67 22.84
CA ARG A 262 33.63 23.36 21.53
C ARG A 262 34.66 24.51 21.51
N PRO A 263 34.80 25.36 22.56
CA PRO A 263 35.84 26.39 22.62
C PRO A 263 37.17 25.90 23.19
N ALA A 264 37.19 24.73 23.87
CA ALA A 264 38.35 24.19 24.56
C ALA A 264 39.22 23.28 23.67
N VAL A 265 38.68 22.78 22.55
CA VAL A 265 39.46 22.16 21.48
C VAL A 265 40.21 23.26 20.70
N PRO A 266 41.56 23.31 20.74
CA PRO A 266 42.29 24.28 19.94
C PRO A 266 42.15 23.90 18.47
N THR A 267 41.51 24.76 17.69
CA THR A 267 41.68 24.72 16.23
C THR A 267 43.05 25.33 15.96
N GLU A 268 44.04 24.50 15.64
CA GLU A 268 45.34 25.00 15.19
C GLU A 268 45.12 25.90 13.96
N GLN A 269 45.70 27.09 13.99
CA GLN A 269 45.45 28.12 12.97
C GLN A 269 46.25 27.81 11.70
N GLN A 270 45.70 26.94 10.86
CA GLN A 270 46.04 26.86 9.44
C GLN A 270 45.14 27.82 8.65
N ASP A 271 45.67 28.45 7.61
CA ASP A 271 45.15 29.73 7.10
C ASP A 271 43.70 29.73 6.59
N SER A 272 42.92 30.66 7.15
CA SER A 272 41.73 31.29 6.55
C SER A 272 40.80 30.43 5.67
N LEU A 273 40.14 29.43 6.25
CA LEU A 273 38.95 28.79 5.65
C LEU A 273 37.67 29.21 6.39
N PRO A 274 36.74 29.94 5.75
CA PRO A 274 35.46 30.30 6.37
C PRO A 274 34.54 29.08 6.47
N LYS A 275 33.62 29.10 7.45
CA LYS A 275 32.61 28.06 7.69
C LYS A 275 31.96 27.58 6.39
N GLN A 276 32.15 26.31 6.03
CA GLN A 276 31.52 25.69 4.86
C GLN A 276 30.02 25.50 5.07
N VAL A 277 29.25 26.54 4.79
CA VAL A 277 27.86 26.42 4.35
C VAL A 277 27.89 26.30 2.83
N TYR A 278 27.42 25.16 2.30
CA TYR A 278 27.13 24.86 0.90
C TYR A 278 27.82 25.72 -0.18
N SER A 279 28.87 25.17 -0.81
CA SER A 279 29.49 25.72 -2.02
C SER A 279 29.48 24.69 -3.15
N MET A 280 28.34 24.54 -3.82
CA MET A 280 28.15 23.63 -4.95
C MET A 280 28.76 24.18 -6.25
N HIS A 281 30.10 24.10 -6.38
CA HIS A 281 30.86 24.34 -7.62
C HIS A 281 30.54 25.65 -8.38
N GLN A 282 30.04 26.67 -7.68
CA GLN A 282 29.76 27.99 -8.24
C GLN A 282 30.40 29.06 -7.36
N LEU A 283 30.93 30.11 -7.99
CA LEU A 283 31.65 31.18 -7.30
C LEU A 283 30.71 31.93 -6.36
N LEU A 284 30.89 31.71 -5.06
CA LEU A 284 30.28 32.52 -4.00
C LEU A 284 30.62 33.99 -4.25
N GLY A 285 29.59 34.82 -4.35
CA GLY A 285 29.77 36.26 -4.47
C GLY A 285 30.33 36.84 -3.17
N ASP A 286 31.12 37.91 -3.28
CA ASP A 286 31.50 38.66 -2.10
C ASP A 286 30.28 39.42 -1.57
N LYS A 287 29.94 39.16 -0.30
CA LYS A 287 28.74 39.67 0.36
C LYS A 287 28.75 41.19 0.51
N GLN A 288 29.91 41.86 0.44
CA GLN A 288 29.98 43.32 0.59
C GLN A 288 29.25 44.07 -0.53
N TYR A 289 29.04 43.44 -1.69
CA TYR A 289 28.36 44.06 -2.83
C TYR A 289 26.82 43.94 -2.80
N GLY A 290 26.25 43.21 -1.84
CA GLY A 290 24.80 43.00 -1.72
C GLY A 290 24.20 42.12 -2.82
N THR A 291 22.87 42.11 -2.92
CA THR A 291 22.09 41.24 -3.82
C THR A 291 21.44 41.98 -5.00
N GLU A 292 21.63 43.30 -5.11
CA GLU A 292 21.04 44.16 -6.14
C GLU A 292 22.07 45.14 -6.72
N ARG A 293 21.99 45.42 -8.04
CA ARG A 293 22.89 46.35 -8.74
C ARG A 293 22.23 46.86 -10.02
N SER A 294 22.37 48.16 -10.31
CA SER A 294 21.91 48.78 -11.54
C SER A 294 23.06 49.54 -12.19
N GLY A 295 23.25 49.39 -13.50
CA GLY A 295 24.37 50.01 -14.21
C GLY A 295 24.41 49.65 -15.70
N PHE A 296 25.60 49.64 -16.29
CA PHE A 296 25.80 49.30 -17.69
C PHE A 296 26.80 48.17 -17.86
N LEU A 297 26.57 47.31 -18.85
CA LEU A 297 27.51 46.28 -19.30
C LEU A 297 27.55 46.29 -20.84
N TYR A 298 28.69 45.92 -21.42
CA TYR A 298 28.78 45.67 -22.85
C TYR A 298 28.37 44.23 -23.13
N LYS A 299 27.25 44.00 -23.82
CA LYS A 299 26.84 42.65 -24.27
C LYS A 299 27.37 42.39 -25.69
N LYS A 300 27.91 41.19 -25.93
CA LYS A 300 28.30 40.73 -27.28
C LYS A 300 27.06 40.44 -28.14
N SER A 301 27.09 40.77 -29.42
CA SER A 301 25.97 40.54 -30.36
C SER A 301 26.05 39.18 -31.06
N ASP A 302 24.93 38.47 -31.10
CA ASP A 302 24.77 37.10 -31.63
C ASP A 302 24.71 37.03 -33.18
N GLY A 303 24.93 38.14 -33.90
CA GLY A 303 24.88 38.19 -35.36
C GLY A 303 26.20 37.82 -36.04
N LEU A 304 26.16 37.70 -37.38
CA LEU A 304 27.33 37.40 -38.25
C LEU A 304 28.56 38.31 -38.03
N ARG A 305 28.36 39.50 -37.44
CA ARG A 305 29.44 40.31 -36.87
C ARG A 305 29.25 40.40 -35.35
N LYS A 306 30.13 39.73 -34.59
CA LYS A 306 30.13 39.72 -33.13
C LYS A 306 30.76 41.02 -32.61
N MET A 307 29.94 41.98 -32.18
CA MET A 307 30.38 43.28 -31.66
C MET A 307 29.89 43.50 -30.23
N TRP A 308 30.66 44.24 -29.44
CA TRP A 308 30.28 44.66 -28.08
C TRP A 308 29.32 45.86 -28.13
N GLN A 309 28.24 45.82 -27.36
CA GLN A 309 27.20 46.85 -27.35
C GLN A 309 26.82 47.21 -25.92
N LYS A 310 26.92 48.49 -25.53
CA LYS A 310 26.53 48.94 -24.18
C LYS A 310 25.02 48.77 -23.95
N ARG A 311 24.63 48.16 -22.84
CA ARG A 311 23.24 47.91 -22.43
C ARG A 311 23.09 48.31 -20.96
N LYS A 312 21.93 48.86 -20.59
CA LYS A 312 21.59 49.04 -19.18
C LYS A 312 21.16 47.69 -18.62
N CYS A 313 21.76 47.29 -17.50
CA CYS A 313 21.48 46.06 -16.79
C CYS A 313 21.02 46.38 -15.36
N SER A 314 20.09 45.60 -14.81
CA SER A 314 19.69 45.74 -13.41
C SER A 314 19.33 44.38 -12.80
N VAL A 315 19.98 44.02 -11.70
CA VAL A 315 19.60 42.94 -10.79
C VAL A 315 18.73 43.52 -9.69
N HIS A 316 17.51 42.99 -9.54
CA HIS A 316 16.54 43.39 -8.52
C HIS A 316 15.56 42.23 -8.26
N ASN A 317 15.18 41.98 -7.00
CA ASN A 317 14.29 40.88 -6.59
C ASN A 317 14.64 39.52 -7.23
N CYS A 318 15.92 39.13 -7.25
CA CYS A 318 16.41 37.86 -7.81
C CYS A 318 16.31 37.69 -9.36
N TYR A 319 16.00 38.75 -10.11
CA TYR A 319 16.00 38.75 -11.58
C TYR A 319 17.03 39.73 -12.15
N LEU A 320 17.75 39.33 -13.20
CA LEU A 320 18.49 40.25 -14.06
C LEU A 320 17.58 40.75 -15.18
N THR A 321 17.59 42.06 -15.41
CA THR A 321 16.96 42.72 -16.55
C THR A 321 18.02 43.35 -17.46
N ILE A 322 17.87 43.19 -18.78
CA ILE A 322 18.79 43.67 -19.81
C ILE A 322 18.00 44.50 -20.84
N ALA A 323 18.25 45.81 -20.90
CA ALA A 323 17.57 46.70 -21.83
C ALA A 323 18.01 46.46 -23.30
N HIS A 324 17.10 46.65 -24.25
CA HIS A 324 17.40 46.60 -25.68
C HIS A 324 17.88 47.95 -26.24
N ALA A 325 18.35 47.97 -27.50
CA ALA A 325 18.76 49.20 -28.19
C ALA A 325 17.59 50.16 -28.47
N THR A 326 16.40 49.60 -28.70
CA THR A 326 15.17 50.33 -29.00
C THR A 326 14.36 50.55 -27.71
N PRO A 327 14.07 51.80 -27.29
CA PRO A 327 13.35 52.08 -26.04
C PRO A 327 11.99 51.37 -25.92
N ASN A 328 11.31 51.16 -27.05
CA ASN A 328 9.95 50.60 -27.08
C ASN A 328 9.90 49.06 -26.93
N LYS A 329 11.03 48.36 -26.78
CA LYS A 329 11.06 46.91 -26.57
C LYS A 329 11.33 46.59 -25.08
N PRO A 330 10.45 45.85 -24.39
CA PRO A 330 10.61 45.56 -22.97
C PRO A 330 11.94 44.82 -22.69
N PRO A 331 12.64 45.11 -21.58
CA PRO A 331 13.91 44.46 -21.24
C PRO A 331 13.80 42.93 -21.19
N THR A 332 14.85 42.23 -21.63
CA THR A 332 14.97 40.78 -21.40
C THR A 332 15.15 40.53 -19.91
N ARG A 333 14.24 39.76 -19.29
CA ARG A 333 14.27 39.39 -17.87
C ARG A 333 14.69 37.93 -17.73
N LEU A 334 15.67 37.65 -16.86
CA LEU A 334 16.22 36.32 -16.59
C LEU A 334 16.10 36.00 -15.10
N ASN A 335 15.64 34.79 -14.76
CA ASN A 335 15.58 34.31 -13.38
C ASN A 335 16.96 33.79 -12.97
N LEU A 336 17.58 34.36 -11.93
CA LEU A 336 18.95 34.03 -11.55
C LEU A 336 19.08 32.63 -10.93
N LEU A 337 18.02 32.03 -10.38
CA LEU A 337 18.01 30.61 -9.98
C LEU A 337 18.40 29.69 -11.15
N THR A 338 17.83 29.97 -12.33
CA THR A 338 18.02 29.19 -13.56
C THR A 338 19.26 29.58 -14.38
N CYS A 339 20.12 30.46 -13.84
CA CYS A 339 21.32 30.94 -14.51
C CYS A 339 22.61 30.49 -13.80
N GLN A 340 23.71 30.46 -14.54
CA GLN A 340 25.06 30.23 -14.03
C GLN A 340 25.99 31.35 -14.51
N VAL A 341 26.75 31.93 -13.59
CA VAL A 341 27.80 32.92 -13.91
C VAL A 341 29.14 32.20 -14.06
N LYS A 342 29.87 32.48 -15.14
CA LYS A 342 31.21 31.96 -15.41
C LYS A 342 32.13 33.11 -15.82
N PRO A 343 33.11 33.53 -15.00
CA PRO A 343 34.12 34.50 -15.43
C PRO A 343 34.92 33.98 -16.62
N SER A 344 35.41 34.86 -17.49
CA SER A 344 36.37 34.48 -18.52
C SER A 344 37.74 34.23 -17.89
N VAL A 345 38.43 33.20 -18.40
CA VAL A 345 39.81 32.86 -18.01
C VAL A 345 40.82 33.71 -18.80
N GLU A 346 40.42 34.22 -19.97
CA GLU A 346 41.28 34.96 -20.91
C GLU A 346 41.28 36.48 -20.66
N ASP A 347 40.12 37.05 -20.31
CA ASP A 347 39.95 38.47 -20.02
C ASP A 347 39.15 38.65 -18.73
N LYS A 348 39.81 39.12 -17.68
CA LYS A 348 39.19 39.34 -16.37
C LYS A 348 38.07 40.39 -16.36
N LYS A 349 37.93 41.21 -17.40
CA LYS A 349 36.79 42.13 -17.55
C LYS A 349 35.55 41.46 -18.16
N CYS A 350 35.69 40.25 -18.69
CA CYS A 350 34.61 39.51 -19.32
C CYS A 350 34.03 38.43 -18.40
N PHE A 351 32.72 38.22 -18.49
CA PHE A 351 32.03 37.09 -17.88
C PHE A 351 30.83 36.64 -18.71
N ASP A 352 30.51 35.36 -18.63
CA ASP A 352 29.37 34.74 -19.28
C ASP A 352 28.27 34.47 -18.27
N LEU A 353 27.03 34.81 -18.63
CA LEU A 353 25.83 34.36 -17.93
C LEU A 353 25.13 33.31 -18.80
N ILE A 354 25.24 32.06 -18.40
CA ILE A 354 24.57 30.92 -19.03
C ILE A 354 23.13 30.86 -18.47
N SER A 355 22.15 30.75 -19.35
CA SER A 355 20.74 30.56 -19.02
C SER A 355 20.17 29.40 -19.84
N HIS A 356 19.02 28.85 -19.42
CA HIS A 356 18.44 27.61 -19.94
C HIS A 356 18.26 27.48 -21.47
N ASN A 357 18.35 28.57 -22.23
CA ASN A 357 18.29 28.57 -23.70
C ASN A 357 19.37 29.44 -24.39
N ARG A 358 20.30 30.07 -23.64
CA ARG A 358 21.26 31.04 -24.20
C ARG A 358 22.38 31.43 -23.23
N THR A 359 23.59 31.60 -23.76
CA THR A 359 24.71 32.26 -23.07
C THR A 359 24.77 33.75 -23.43
N TYR A 360 24.95 34.60 -22.43
CA TYR A 360 25.11 36.04 -22.56
C TYR A 360 26.54 36.44 -22.18
N HIS A 361 27.37 36.73 -23.18
CA HIS A 361 28.71 37.26 -22.96
C HIS A 361 28.64 38.75 -22.59
N PHE A 362 29.22 39.11 -21.45
CA PHE A 362 29.32 40.49 -20.94
C PHE A 362 30.77 40.92 -20.76
N LEU A 363 31.00 42.22 -20.92
CA LEU A 363 32.25 42.93 -20.67
C LEU A 363 31.95 44.15 -19.78
N ALA A 364 32.66 44.26 -18.66
CA ALA A 364 32.63 45.37 -17.72
C ALA A 364 33.62 46.51 -18.12
N GLU A 365 33.55 47.66 -17.46
CA GLU A 365 34.48 48.77 -17.75
C GLU A 365 35.90 48.47 -17.19
N ASP A 366 35.98 47.83 -16.02
CA ASP A 366 37.22 47.34 -15.42
C ASP A 366 37.04 46.02 -14.63
N GLU A 367 38.15 45.51 -14.06
CA GLU A 367 38.21 44.25 -13.30
C GLU A 367 37.41 44.31 -11.99
N ALA A 368 37.35 45.48 -11.33
CA ALA A 368 36.60 45.65 -10.08
C ALA A 368 35.09 45.73 -10.32
N GLU A 369 34.66 46.42 -11.39
CA GLU A 369 33.29 46.34 -11.90
C GLU A 369 32.91 44.89 -12.24
N CYS A 370 33.78 44.14 -12.93
CA CYS A 370 33.53 42.75 -13.29
C CYS A 370 33.28 41.87 -12.04
N VAL A 371 34.23 41.90 -11.08
CA VAL A 371 34.13 41.17 -9.81
C VAL A 371 32.86 41.54 -9.03
N ALA A 372 32.50 42.82 -9.00
CA ALA A 372 31.30 43.28 -8.30
C ALA A 372 29.99 42.92 -9.01
N TRP A 373 29.96 42.88 -10.35
CA TRP A 373 28.82 42.37 -11.11
C TRP A 373 28.63 40.86 -10.94
N ILE A 374 29.71 40.08 -11.02
CA ILE A 374 29.70 38.63 -10.73
C ILE A 374 29.20 38.38 -9.31
N SER A 375 29.74 39.12 -8.33
CA SER A 375 29.37 38.96 -6.92
C SER A 375 27.89 39.21 -6.68
N VAL A 376 27.33 40.29 -7.22
CA VAL A 376 25.88 40.57 -7.07
C VAL A 376 25.02 39.52 -7.74
N LEU A 377 25.39 39.02 -8.92
CA LEU A 377 24.65 37.95 -9.60
C LEU A 377 24.64 36.65 -8.78
N SER A 378 25.78 36.26 -8.21
CA SER A 378 25.87 35.10 -7.29
C SER A 378 25.11 35.33 -5.97
N ASN A 379 25.24 36.51 -5.36
CA ASN A 379 24.54 36.84 -4.11
C ASN A 379 23.02 36.83 -4.31
N SER A 380 22.52 37.46 -5.38
CA SER A 380 21.09 37.51 -5.70
C SER A 380 20.53 36.12 -6.01
N LYS A 381 21.32 35.25 -6.66
CA LYS A 381 20.96 33.83 -6.83
C LYS A 381 20.89 33.08 -5.49
N GLN A 382 21.82 33.33 -4.57
CA GLN A 382 21.82 32.69 -3.25
C GLN A 382 20.67 33.19 -2.36
N GLU A 383 20.31 34.48 -2.46
CA GLU A 383 19.11 35.04 -1.83
C GLU A 383 17.84 34.41 -2.40
N ALA A 384 17.73 34.28 -3.73
CA ALA A 384 16.63 33.58 -4.38
C ALA A 384 16.47 32.14 -3.87
N LEU A 385 17.59 31.44 -3.67
CA LEU A 385 17.61 30.07 -3.16
C LEU A 385 17.18 30.02 -1.69
N SER A 386 17.65 30.93 -0.84
CA SER A 386 17.20 31.01 0.56
C SER A 386 15.70 31.34 0.65
N VAL A 387 15.22 32.32 -0.12
CA VAL A 387 13.80 32.71 -0.15
C VAL A 387 12.91 31.57 -0.67
N ALA A 388 13.38 30.76 -1.63
CA ALA A 388 12.67 29.56 -2.07
C ALA A 388 12.64 28.44 -1.01
N LEU A 389 13.65 28.36 -0.13
CA LEU A 389 13.72 27.37 0.94
C LEU A 389 12.94 27.81 2.20
N ASP A 390 12.98 29.09 2.57
CA ASP A 390 12.31 29.67 3.75
C ASP A 390 10.84 30.06 3.48
N GLY A 391 10.49 30.36 2.21
CA GLY A 391 9.21 30.95 1.82
C GLY A 391 7.97 30.09 2.11
N GLY A 392 8.12 28.77 2.19
CA GLY A 392 7.04 27.80 2.42
C GLY A 392 6.31 27.91 3.77
N ARG A 393 6.63 28.91 4.62
CA ARG A 393 5.99 29.12 5.92
C ARG A 393 5.16 30.41 6.07
N ARG A 394 5.13 31.32 5.08
CA ARG A 394 4.31 32.56 5.16
C ARG A 394 3.82 33.04 3.78
N GLY A 395 2.57 32.69 3.42
CA GLY A 395 1.99 33.10 2.14
C GLY A 395 0.49 32.79 1.98
N ALA A 396 -0.36 33.11 2.96
CA ALA A 396 -1.81 32.92 2.81
C ALA A 396 -2.39 33.89 1.75
N GLY A 397 -2.85 33.35 0.62
CA GLY A 397 -3.24 34.12 -0.58
C GLY A 397 -4.63 33.86 -1.16
N GLY A 398 -5.34 32.82 -0.70
CA GLY A 398 -6.76 32.58 -0.97
C GLY A 398 -7.10 31.75 -2.23
N GLY A 399 -8.16 30.94 -2.12
CA GLY A 399 -8.89 30.35 -3.25
C GLY A 399 -8.87 28.83 -3.36
N GLU A 400 -7.70 28.22 -3.20
CA GLU A 400 -7.43 26.79 -3.49
C GLU A 400 -6.58 26.19 -2.37
N SER A 401 -6.64 24.89 -2.03
CA SER A 401 -7.73 23.90 -2.13
C SER A 401 -7.42 22.76 -1.14
N SER A 402 -8.42 22.01 -0.67
CA SER A 402 -8.26 20.94 0.35
C SER A 402 -7.21 19.85 0.01
N VAL A 403 -6.82 19.76 -1.27
CA VAL A 403 -5.88 18.77 -1.78
C VAL A 403 -4.42 19.17 -1.53
N GLU A 404 -4.10 20.47 -1.47
CA GLU A 404 -2.74 20.92 -1.12
C GLU A 404 -2.40 20.57 0.33
N ASP A 405 -3.32 20.85 1.27
CA ASP A 405 -3.13 20.53 2.69
C ASP A 405 -3.09 19.02 2.95
N LEU A 406 -3.86 18.23 2.20
CA LEU A 406 -3.73 16.78 2.19
C LEU A 406 -2.32 16.34 1.74
N THR A 407 -1.83 16.91 0.63
CA THR A 407 -0.48 16.63 0.09
C THR A 407 0.62 17.04 1.09
N ARG A 408 0.42 18.17 1.79
CA ARG A 408 1.28 18.67 2.89
C ARG A 408 1.33 17.66 4.05
N THR A 409 0.17 17.20 4.52
CA THR A 409 0.04 16.25 5.63
C THR A 409 0.62 14.87 5.28
N ILE A 410 0.41 14.38 4.05
CA ILE A 410 1.03 13.15 3.57
C ILE A 410 2.57 13.30 3.55
N THR A 411 3.08 14.43 3.07
CA THR A 411 4.53 14.71 3.02
C THR A 411 5.15 14.74 4.42
N ASP A 412 4.47 15.31 5.41
CA ASP A 412 4.96 15.37 6.78
C ASP A 412 4.87 14.03 7.52
N ASP A 413 3.88 13.16 7.26
CA ASP A 413 3.92 11.78 7.80
C ASP A 413 5.02 10.95 7.12
N ILE A 414 5.24 11.12 5.81
CA ILE A 414 6.35 10.50 5.08
C ILE A 414 7.71 10.89 5.69
N ARG A 415 7.92 12.15 6.07
CA ARG A 415 9.14 12.59 6.78
C ARG A 415 9.31 11.91 8.14
N ARG A 416 8.20 11.55 8.82
CA ARG A 416 8.16 10.83 10.10
C ARG A 416 8.25 9.30 9.97
N MET A 417 8.43 8.74 8.76
CA MET A 417 8.55 7.28 8.56
C MET A 417 9.94 6.70 8.90
N PRO A 418 10.07 5.39 9.18
CA PRO A 418 11.33 4.75 9.55
C PRO A 418 12.48 5.02 8.55
N GLY A 419 13.55 5.64 9.05
CA GLY A 419 14.73 6.02 8.28
C GLY A 419 14.59 7.30 7.43
N ASN A 420 13.39 7.86 7.25
CA ASN A 420 13.19 9.05 6.42
C ASN A 420 13.71 10.36 7.04
N THR A 421 14.14 10.32 8.30
CA THR A 421 14.95 11.37 8.95
C THR A 421 16.35 11.51 8.37
N ASN A 422 16.82 10.53 7.60
CA ASN A 422 18.19 10.43 7.10
C ASN A 422 18.19 10.02 5.62
N CYS A 423 19.06 10.62 4.82
CA CYS A 423 19.25 10.33 3.41
C CYS A 423 19.49 8.83 3.18
N CYS A 424 18.76 8.25 2.21
CA CYS A 424 18.82 6.83 1.88
C CYS A 424 20.26 6.31 1.74
N ASP A 425 21.16 7.10 1.16
CA ASP A 425 22.49 6.66 0.71
C ASP A 425 23.66 7.16 1.56
N CYS A 426 23.66 8.43 1.99
CA CYS A 426 24.76 9.01 2.77
C CYS A 426 24.42 9.32 4.25
N GLY A 427 23.21 8.97 4.71
CA GLY A 427 22.78 9.19 6.09
C GLY A 427 22.58 10.65 6.53
N ALA A 428 22.89 11.64 5.68
CA ALA A 428 22.70 13.07 5.98
C ALA A 428 21.26 13.39 6.42
N PRO A 429 21.05 14.23 7.46
CA PRO A 429 19.74 14.48 8.03
C PRO A 429 18.81 15.25 7.07
N ASP A 430 17.51 15.20 7.38
CA ASP A 430 16.44 15.98 6.76
C ASP A 430 16.41 15.91 5.20
N PRO A 431 16.34 14.70 4.60
CA PRO A 431 16.37 14.51 3.15
C PRO A 431 15.13 15.08 2.45
N GLY A 432 15.31 16.18 1.71
CA GLY A 432 14.23 16.91 1.03
C GLY A 432 13.86 16.44 -0.39
N TRP A 433 14.47 15.38 -0.94
CA TRP A 433 14.29 14.96 -2.33
C TRP A 433 13.79 13.51 -2.46
N LEU A 434 12.67 13.32 -3.15
CA LEU A 434 11.94 12.08 -3.31
C LEU A 434 12.24 11.41 -4.65
N SER A 435 12.58 10.12 -4.65
CA SER A 435 12.56 9.28 -5.87
C SER A 435 11.17 8.65 -6.04
N THR A 436 10.32 9.23 -6.89
CA THR A 436 8.89 8.87 -6.99
C THR A 436 8.61 7.45 -7.50
N ASN A 437 9.58 6.80 -8.16
CA ASN A 437 9.51 5.41 -8.58
C ASN A 437 10.05 4.39 -7.55
N LEU A 438 10.79 4.84 -6.52
CA LEU A 438 11.46 3.97 -5.54
C LEU A 438 10.90 4.13 -4.12
N GLY A 439 10.23 5.25 -3.81
CA GLY A 439 9.65 5.49 -2.48
C GLY A 439 10.65 5.89 -1.39
N ILE A 440 11.80 6.47 -1.78
CA ILE A 440 12.91 6.84 -0.90
C ILE A 440 13.17 8.36 -0.88
N LEU A 441 13.74 8.84 0.23
CA LEU A 441 14.18 10.23 0.41
C LEU A 441 15.71 10.36 0.43
N THR A 442 16.22 11.34 -0.29
CA THR A 442 17.65 11.65 -0.47
C THR A 442 17.97 13.11 -0.11
N CYS A 443 19.21 13.39 0.28
CA CYS A 443 19.69 14.77 0.42
C CYS A 443 19.98 15.36 -0.97
N ILE A 444 20.15 16.68 -1.05
CA ILE A 444 20.34 17.40 -2.33
C ILE A 444 21.55 16.91 -3.15
N GLU A 445 22.62 16.47 -2.48
CA GLU A 445 23.84 15.99 -3.12
C GLU A 445 23.64 14.60 -3.73
N CYS A 446 23.06 13.65 -2.98
CA CYS A 446 22.72 12.32 -3.49
C CYS A 446 21.62 12.39 -4.57
N SER A 447 20.67 13.31 -4.43
CA SER A 447 19.61 13.51 -5.44
C SER A 447 20.15 14.00 -6.78
N GLY A 448 21.29 14.71 -6.80
CA GLY A 448 22.02 15.04 -8.02
C GLY A 448 22.52 13.80 -8.76
N ILE A 449 23.21 12.90 -8.05
CA ILE A 449 23.73 11.64 -8.60
C ILE A 449 22.57 10.74 -9.10
N HIS A 450 21.44 10.72 -8.40
CA HIS A 450 20.24 10.02 -8.85
C HIS A 450 19.65 10.58 -10.16
N ARG A 451 19.82 11.87 -10.46
CA ARG A 451 19.47 12.44 -11.77
C ARG A 451 20.45 12.00 -12.86
N GLU A 452 21.73 11.88 -12.55
CA GLU A 452 22.75 11.35 -13.49
C GLU A 452 22.48 9.89 -13.88
N MET A 453 21.92 9.07 -12.99
CA MET A 453 21.50 7.69 -13.32
C MET A 453 20.29 7.61 -14.28
N GLY A 454 19.59 8.70 -14.53
CA GLY A 454 18.47 8.78 -15.47
C GLY A 454 17.13 8.26 -14.94
N VAL A 455 16.04 8.71 -15.59
CA VAL A 455 14.64 8.50 -15.18
C VAL A 455 14.12 7.06 -15.29
N HIS A 456 14.96 6.15 -15.80
CA HIS A 456 14.69 4.71 -15.83
C HIS A 456 15.22 3.99 -14.57
N VAL A 457 16.14 4.62 -13.82
CA VAL A 457 16.62 4.16 -12.51
C VAL A 457 15.95 4.93 -11.38
N SER A 458 15.94 6.27 -11.44
CA SER A 458 15.43 7.12 -10.35
C SER A 458 14.76 8.41 -10.85
N ARG A 459 13.61 8.76 -10.27
CA ARG A 459 12.78 9.92 -10.66
C ARG A 459 12.71 10.95 -9.54
N ILE A 460 13.73 11.79 -9.47
CA ILE A 460 13.92 12.77 -8.39
C ILE A 460 13.02 14.00 -8.55
N HIS A 461 12.23 14.26 -7.51
CA HIS A 461 11.45 15.49 -7.30
C HIS A 461 11.74 16.06 -5.90
N SER A 462 11.52 17.35 -5.69
CA SER A 462 11.67 18.03 -4.40
C SER A 462 10.37 17.98 -3.59
N LEU A 463 10.45 17.65 -2.30
CA LEU A 463 9.31 17.75 -1.38
C LEU A 463 8.93 19.21 -1.00
N ASN A 464 9.69 20.20 -1.49
CA ASN A 464 9.50 21.62 -1.15
C ASN A 464 9.45 22.56 -2.37
N LEU A 465 10.05 22.18 -3.51
CA LEU A 465 10.23 23.07 -4.67
C LEU A 465 9.43 22.65 -5.92
N ASP A 466 9.04 21.38 -6.02
CA ASP A 466 8.22 20.87 -7.12
C ASP A 466 6.76 20.74 -6.67
N SER A 467 5.82 20.90 -7.59
CA SER A 467 4.41 20.52 -7.33
C SER A 467 4.30 19.00 -7.38
N LEU A 468 3.56 18.41 -6.43
CA LEU A 468 3.41 16.96 -6.30
C LEU A 468 1.94 16.58 -6.24
N GLY A 469 1.52 15.66 -7.09
CA GLY A 469 0.24 14.99 -6.94
C GLY A 469 0.27 14.02 -5.75
N THR A 470 -0.89 13.66 -5.21
CA THR A 470 -0.90 12.65 -4.13
C THR A 470 -0.41 11.28 -4.64
N SER A 471 -0.50 11.01 -5.94
CA SER A 471 0.12 9.80 -6.54
C SER A 471 1.65 9.81 -6.49
N ASP A 472 2.34 10.96 -6.44
CA ASP A 472 3.81 11.03 -6.39
C ASP A 472 4.35 10.62 -5.01
N LEU A 473 3.54 10.85 -3.97
CA LEU A 473 3.82 10.46 -2.59
C LEU A 473 3.49 8.99 -2.29
N LEU A 474 2.82 8.29 -3.20
CA LEU A 474 2.21 6.97 -2.97
C LEU A 474 3.21 5.87 -2.60
N LEU A 475 4.35 5.78 -3.29
CA LEU A 475 5.38 4.79 -2.93
C LEU A 475 6.11 5.17 -1.64
N ALA A 476 6.44 6.45 -1.45
CA ALA A 476 7.13 6.91 -0.25
C ALA A 476 6.31 6.73 1.02
N ARG A 477 4.97 6.77 0.93
CA ARG A 477 4.05 6.45 2.03
C ARG A 477 4.13 4.99 2.50
N ASN A 478 4.53 4.06 1.64
CA ASN A 478 4.46 2.62 1.89
C ASN A 478 5.83 1.91 1.96
N VAL A 479 6.92 2.59 1.59
CA VAL A 479 8.29 2.05 1.55
C VAL A 479 9.17 2.66 2.65
N GLY A 480 9.68 3.89 2.45
CA GLY A 480 10.59 4.54 3.39
C GLY A 480 12.01 3.97 3.39
N ASN A 481 12.97 4.79 3.86
CA ASN A 481 14.39 4.53 3.72
C ASN A 481 14.91 3.32 4.51
N SER A 482 14.29 2.96 5.65
CA SER A 482 14.72 1.76 6.42
C SER A 482 14.44 0.48 5.62
N GLY A 483 13.17 0.19 5.33
CA GLY A 483 12.77 -1.04 4.64
C GLY A 483 13.32 -1.15 3.22
N PHE A 484 13.60 -0.02 2.55
CA PHE A 484 14.32 -0.03 1.28
C PHE A 484 15.79 -0.46 1.44
N ASN A 485 16.51 0.09 2.43
CA ASN A 485 17.91 -0.27 2.69
C ASN A 485 18.06 -1.68 3.25
N GLU A 486 17.09 -2.18 4.01
CA GLU A 486 17.03 -3.59 4.46
C GLU A 486 17.07 -4.60 3.29
N ILE A 487 16.70 -4.16 2.08
CA ILE A 487 16.78 -4.96 0.83
C ILE A 487 18.02 -4.58 0.00
N LEU A 488 18.19 -3.28 -0.30
CA LEU A 488 19.22 -2.80 -1.23
C LEU A 488 20.63 -2.78 -0.62
N GLU A 489 20.76 -2.87 0.70
CA GLU A 489 22.01 -2.91 1.46
C GLU A 489 22.14 -4.20 2.29
N ALA A 490 21.32 -5.23 2.00
CA ALA A 490 21.16 -6.47 2.76
C ALA A 490 22.43 -7.34 2.97
N ASN A 491 23.47 -7.12 2.16
CA ASN A 491 24.79 -7.76 2.22
C ASN A 491 25.92 -6.72 2.42
N LEU A 492 25.64 -5.48 2.83
CA LEU A 492 26.65 -4.46 3.11
C LEU A 492 27.49 -4.87 4.33
N LEU A 493 28.76 -5.22 4.10
CA LEU A 493 29.60 -5.91 5.10
C LEU A 493 29.88 -5.09 6.37
N SER A 494 29.86 -3.76 6.29
CA SER A 494 29.92 -2.88 7.45
C SER A 494 29.24 -1.53 7.16
N PRO A 495 28.64 -0.87 8.17
CA PRO A 495 28.11 0.49 8.01
C PRO A 495 29.17 1.52 7.57
N SER A 496 30.46 1.26 7.82
CA SER A 496 31.58 2.12 7.41
C SER A 496 31.88 2.11 5.90
N LEU A 497 31.26 1.20 5.13
CA LEU A 497 31.29 1.22 3.66
C LEU A 497 30.22 2.14 3.07
N LYS A 498 29.27 2.61 3.89
CA LYS A 498 28.26 3.60 3.48
C LYS A 498 28.87 5.01 3.59
N PRO A 499 28.76 5.86 2.56
CA PRO A 499 29.27 7.23 2.63
C PRO A 499 28.55 8.03 3.72
N SER A 500 29.20 9.08 4.22
CA SER A 500 28.64 9.99 5.23
C SER A 500 28.18 11.31 4.60
N GLN A 501 27.52 12.16 5.39
CA GLN A 501 27.23 13.55 5.00
C GLN A 501 28.49 14.40 4.70
N HIS A 502 29.68 13.92 5.08
CA HIS A 502 30.97 14.57 4.82
C HIS A 502 31.79 13.86 3.73
N SER A 503 31.33 12.71 3.23
CA SER A 503 32.01 11.95 2.16
C SER A 503 32.03 12.74 0.86
N HIS A 504 33.12 12.61 0.11
CA HIS A 504 33.29 13.29 -1.17
C HIS A 504 32.29 12.79 -2.23
N MET A 505 31.99 13.62 -3.23
CA MET A 505 31.01 13.29 -4.27
C MET A 505 31.38 12.05 -5.10
N ALA A 506 32.68 11.72 -5.22
CA ALA A 506 33.14 10.48 -5.83
C ALA A 506 32.69 9.25 -5.02
N GLU A 507 33.05 9.17 -3.73
CA GLU A 507 32.63 8.09 -2.81
C GLU A 507 31.10 7.87 -2.82
N ARG A 508 30.34 8.98 -2.82
CA ARG A 508 28.88 8.95 -2.88
C ARG A 508 28.38 8.41 -4.22
N LYS A 509 29.00 8.82 -5.33
CA LYS A 509 28.63 8.36 -6.68
C LYS A 509 28.93 6.87 -6.84
N ASP A 510 30.12 6.43 -6.47
CA ASP A 510 30.54 5.03 -6.54
C ASP A 510 29.59 4.13 -5.72
N PHE A 511 29.26 4.52 -4.48
CA PHE A 511 28.30 3.79 -3.64
C PHE A 511 26.89 3.74 -4.24
N ILE A 512 26.39 4.86 -4.80
CA ILE A 512 25.05 4.94 -5.39
C ILE A 512 24.97 4.10 -6.68
N LEU A 513 25.98 4.14 -7.55
CA LEU A 513 26.05 3.29 -8.73
C LEU A 513 26.07 1.80 -8.34
N LEU A 514 26.93 1.41 -7.39
CA LEU A 514 26.97 0.04 -6.85
C LEU A 514 25.63 -0.41 -6.23
N LYS A 515 24.89 0.51 -5.60
CA LYS A 515 23.60 0.23 -4.95
C LYS A 515 22.45 0.06 -5.95
N TYR A 516 22.32 0.96 -6.95
CA TYR A 516 21.15 1.02 -7.83
C TYR A 516 21.36 0.47 -9.25
N GLN A 517 22.59 0.56 -9.79
CA GLN A 517 22.93 0.04 -11.12
C GLN A 517 23.48 -1.39 -11.02
N ASP A 518 24.53 -1.62 -10.22
CA ASP A 518 25.13 -2.96 -10.09
C ASP A 518 24.36 -3.90 -9.13
N VAL A 519 23.45 -3.32 -8.32
CA VAL A 519 22.69 -4.00 -7.26
C VAL A 519 23.60 -4.92 -6.42
N HIS A 520 24.76 -4.38 -6.06
CA HIS A 520 25.91 -5.10 -5.53
C HIS A 520 25.66 -5.64 -4.11
N PHE A 521 25.03 -4.84 -3.25
CA PHE A 521 24.77 -5.18 -1.84
C PHE A 521 23.44 -5.94 -1.64
N VAL A 522 22.74 -6.30 -2.72
CA VAL A 522 21.45 -7.02 -2.66
C VAL A 522 21.67 -8.50 -2.35
N ARG A 523 20.80 -9.08 -1.52
CA ARG A 523 20.77 -10.53 -1.31
C ARG A 523 20.26 -11.25 -2.57
N ARG A 524 21.20 -11.75 -3.39
CA ARG A 524 20.89 -12.56 -4.57
C ARG A 524 20.42 -13.96 -4.15
N SER A 525 19.28 -14.39 -4.67
CA SER A 525 18.74 -15.74 -4.49
C SER A 525 18.99 -16.58 -5.74
N HIS A 526 19.51 -17.80 -5.59
CA HIS A 526 19.67 -18.76 -6.70
C HIS A 526 18.33 -19.45 -7.03
N SER A 527 17.27 -18.64 -7.21
CA SER A 527 15.94 -19.09 -7.58
C SER A 527 15.83 -19.29 -9.09
N SER A 528 15.05 -20.28 -9.53
CA SER A 528 14.72 -20.44 -10.95
C SER A 528 13.77 -19.34 -11.42
N ASN A 529 13.77 -19.02 -12.72
CA ASN A 529 12.83 -18.07 -13.30
C ASN A 529 11.35 -18.43 -13.03
N ALA A 530 11.03 -19.72 -12.89
CA ALA A 530 9.69 -20.16 -12.48
C ALA A 530 9.37 -19.79 -11.01
N ALA A 531 10.33 -19.92 -10.11
CA ALA A 531 10.17 -19.53 -8.71
C ALA A 531 10.09 -18.00 -8.55
N LEU A 532 10.90 -17.23 -9.28
CA LEU A 532 10.82 -15.76 -9.30
C LEU A 532 9.46 -15.26 -9.84
N ARG A 533 8.95 -15.90 -10.89
CA ARG A 533 7.61 -15.62 -11.46
C ARG A 533 6.46 -15.95 -10.51
N LEU A 534 6.59 -17.02 -9.72
CA LEU A 534 5.65 -17.35 -8.65
C LEU A 534 5.73 -16.34 -7.50
N GLY A 535 6.94 -15.93 -7.10
CA GLY A 535 7.15 -14.87 -6.11
C GLY A 535 6.55 -13.53 -6.53
N LEU A 536 6.74 -13.13 -7.79
CA LEU A 536 6.12 -11.93 -8.38
C LEU A 536 4.59 -12.01 -8.33
N GLN A 537 4.02 -13.17 -8.69
CA GLN A 537 2.59 -13.37 -8.60
C GLN A 537 2.07 -13.29 -7.16
N GLU A 538 2.78 -13.87 -6.19
CA GLU A 538 2.33 -13.91 -4.79
C GLU A 538 2.49 -12.57 -4.09
N ALA A 539 3.62 -11.87 -4.28
CA ALA A 539 3.84 -10.51 -3.76
C ALA A 539 2.78 -9.51 -4.27
N THR A 540 2.33 -9.68 -5.51
CA THR A 540 1.23 -8.88 -6.07
C THR A 540 -0.13 -9.22 -5.42
N LYS A 541 -0.37 -10.47 -5.02
CA LYS A 541 -1.61 -10.87 -4.32
C LYS A 541 -1.64 -10.45 -2.84
N SER A 542 -0.52 -10.62 -2.15
CA SER A 542 -0.38 -10.26 -0.73
C SER A 542 -0.30 -8.76 -0.50
N CYS A 543 -0.07 -7.98 -1.57
CA CYS A 543 0.28 -6.55 -1.52
C CYS A 543 1.59 -6.30 -0.75
N ASP A 544 2.59 -7.17 -0.95
CA ASP A 544 3.91 -7.04 -0.36
C ASP A 544 4.86 -6.24 -1.27
N ILE A 545 4.92 -4.93 -1.03
CA ILE A 545 5.82 -4.00 -1.72
C ILE A 545 7.30 -4.34 -1.50
N TYR A 546 7.69 -4.91 -0.36
CA TYR A 546 9.08 -5.25 -0.06
C TYR A 546 9.54 -6.47 -0.86
N SER A 547 8.70 -7.49 -1.00
CA SER A 547 8.98 -8.60 -1.93
C SER A 547 9.07 -8.14 -3.39
N LEU A 548 8.27 -7.16 -3.81
CA LEU A 548 8.38 -6.58 -5.16
C LEU A 548 9.68 -5.78 -5.36
N ILE A 549 10.11 -4.98 -4.38
CA ILE A 549 11.41 -4.29 -4.39
C ILE A 549 12.54 -5.32 -4.42
N GLN A 550 12.48 -6.39 -3.64
CA GLN A 550 13.48 -7.47 -3.64
C GLN A 550 13.57 -8.17 -5.00
N LEU A 551 12.45 -8.45 -5.66
CA LEU A 551 12.42 -9.06 -7.00
C LEU A 551 12.99 -8.11 -8.07
N HIS A 552 12.63 -6.83 -8.04
CA HIS A 552 13.18 -5.81 -8.94
C HIS A 552 14.69 -5.62 -8.73
N ALA A 553 15.14 -5.58 -7.48
CA ALA A 553 16.56 -5.50 -7.11
C ALA A 553 17.35 -6.77 -7.50
N GLN A 554 16.69 -7.92 -7.62
CA GLN A 554 17.26 -9.14 -8.23
C GLN A 554 17.17 -9.16 -9.77
N ARG A 555 16.81 -8.03 -10.41
CA ARG A 555 16.60 -7.88 -11.87
C ARG A 555 15.58 -8.86 -12.45
N THR A 556 14.55 -9.22 -11.67
CA THR A 556 13.42 -10.00 -12.17
C THR A 556 12.60 -9.18 -13.16
N GLU A 557 12.30 -9.75 -14.33
CA GLU A 557 11.41 -9.10 -15.30
C GLU A 557 9.98 -8.94 -14.72
N LEU A 558 9.52 -7.71 -14.51
CA LEU A 558 8.18 -7.41 -13.98
C LEU A 558 7.08 -7.45 -15.07
N SER A 559 7.46 -7.29 -16.34
CA SER A 559 6.60 -7.38 -17.53
C SER A 559 6.23 -8.81 -17.94
N GLN A 560 6.89 -9.83 -17.38
CA GLN A 560 6.67 -11.22 -17.80
C GLN A 560 5.23 -11.71 -17.47
N PRO A 561 4.64 -12.58 -18.31
CA PRO A 561 3.40 -13.27 -17.98
C PRO A 561 3.53 -14.11 -16.70
N LEU A 562 2.47 -14.11 -15.88
CA LEU A 562 2.40 -14.84 -14.62
C LEU A 562 2.21 -16.35 -14.84
N HIS A 563 2.51 -17.16 -13.82
CA HIS A 563 2.41 -18.62 -13.93
C HIS A 563 0.95 -19.11 -13.99
N THR A 564 0.05 -18.46 -13.24
CA THR A 564 -1.40 -18.71 -13.30
C THR A 564 -2.14 -17.41 -13.57
N HIS A 565 -3.18 -17.46 -14.41
CA HIS A 565 -4.04 -16.32 -14.73
C HIS A 565 -5.35 -16.40 -13.95
N ILE A 566 -6.00 -15.26 -13.76
CA ILE A 566 -7.33 -15.11 -13.13
C ILE A 566 -8.41 -14.99 -14.20
N GLN A 567 -8.25 -14.10 -15.18
CA GLN A 567 -9.23 -13.84 -16.23
C GLN A 567 -8.73 -14.34 -17.60
N GLU A 568 -7.51 -13.98 -18.01
CA GLU A 568 -6.98 -14.25 -19.35
C GLU A 568 -5.54 -14.77 -19.35
N LYS A 569 -5.23 -15.73 -20.23
CA LYS A 569 -3.84 -16.18 -20.42
C LYS A 569 -2.99 -15.00 -20.90
N GLY A 570 -1.75 -14.92 -20.43
CA GLY A 570 -0.83 -13.82 -20.76
C GLY A 570 -0.86 -12.64 -19.77
N GLU A 571 -1.76 -12.65 -18.77
CA GLU A 571 -1.74 -11.68 -17.66
C GLU A 571 -0.35 -11.51 -17.04
N THR A 572 0.05 -10.25 -16.87
CA THR A 572 1.28 -9.84 -16.18
C THR A 572 0.98 -9.36 -14.75
N ALA A 573 2.00 -9.05 -13.95
CA ALA A 573 1.83 -8.52 -12.61
C ALA A 573 0.96 -7.24 -12.57
N ILE A 574 1.06 -6.38 -13.58
CA ILE A 574 0.26 -5.14 -13.68
C ILE A 574 -1.23 -5.47 -13.88
N HIS A 575 -1.58 -6.44 -14.72
CA HIS A 575 -2.98 -6.88 -14.92
C HIS A 575 -3.58 -7.40 -13.60
N LEU A 576 -2.82 -8.24 -12.89
CA LEU A 576 -3.19 -8.75 -11.58
C LEU A 576 -3.38 -7.63 -10.54
N ALA A 577 -2.47 -6.64 -10.52
CA ALA A 577 -2.58 -5.49 -9.63
C ALA A 577 -3.83 -4.64 -9.92
N VAL A 578 -4.23 -4.46 -11.18
CA VAL A 578 -5.49 -3.77 -11.56
C VAL A 578 -6.72 -4.55 -11.09
N LEU A 579 -6.74 -5.88 -11.22
CA LEU A 579 -7.85 -6.72 -10.72
C LEU A 579 -8.01 -6.58 -9.19
N LEU A 580 -6.89 -6.61 -8.46
CA LEU A 580 -6.82 -6.58 -6.99
C LEU A 580 -6.78 -5.16 -6.40
N ALA A 581 -6.88 -4.11 -7.23
CA ALA A 581 -6.80 -2.72 -6.79
C ALA A 581 -7.99 -2.32 -5.91
N ASP A 582 -7.71 -1.96 -4.66
CA ASP A 582 -8.59 -1.23 -3.75
C ASP A 582 -7.88 0.02 -3.21
N ARG A 583 -8.56 0.81 -2.36
CA ARG A 583 -8.01 2.06 -1.82
C ARG A 583 -6.77 1.86 -0.92
N THR A 584 -6.38 0.63 -0.61
CA THR A 584 -5.17 0.29 0.18
C THR A 584 -4.03 -0.32 -0.65
N SER A 585 -4.29 -0.80 -1.88
CA SER A 585 -3.31 -1.56 -2.69
C SER A 585 -2.75 -0.81 -3.92
N LEU A 586 -3.19 0.43 -4.20
CA LEU A 586 -2.74 1.20 -5.37
C LEU A 586 -1.21 1.33 -5.51
N HIS A 587 -0.46 1.34 -4.40
CA HIS A 587 1.00 1.42 -4.40
C HIS A 587 1.67 0.22 -5.09
N ILE A 588 1.01 -0.94 -5.14
CA ILE A 588 1.49 -2.15 -5.84
C ILE A 588 1.43 -1.94 -7.35
N LEU A 589 0.31 -1.44 -7.86
CA LEU A 589 0.16 -1.09 -9.27
C LEU A 589 1.16 0.01 -9.66
N ASP A 590 1.31 1.03 -8.82
CA ASP A 590 2.23 2.14 -9.07
C ASP A 590 3.68 1.67 -9.16
N PHE A 591 4.16 0.85 -8.21
CA PHE A 591 5.52 0.32 -8.25
C PHE A 591 5.79 -0.51 -9.50
N LEU A 592 4.86 -1.38 -9.88
CA LEU A 592 4.98 -2.23 -11.06
C LEU A 592 4.95 -1.40 -12.36
N ALA A 593 4.01 -0.46 -12.48
CA ALA A 593 3.89 0.40 -13.66
C ALA A 593 5.09 1.36 -13.80
N GLN A 594 5.65 1.84 -12.69
CA GLN A 594 6.80 2.74 -12.70
C GLN A 594 8.15 2.05 -12.95
N ASN A 595 8.30 0.74 -12.68
CA ASN A 595 9.61 0.06 -12.71
C ASN A 595 9.66 -1.19 -13.60
N CYS A 596 8.60 -1.48 -14.38
CA CYS A 596 8.67 -2.44 -15.48
C CYS A 596 9.33 -1.83 -16.73
N SER A 597 9.77 -2.69 -17.65
CA SER A 597 10.28 -2.28 -18.97
C SER A 597 9.17 -1.95 -19.98
N ASN A 598 7.95 -2.48 -19.77
CA ASN A 598 6.80 -2.23 -20.62
C ASN A 598 5.48 -2.32 -19.84
N VAL A 599 4.73 -1.22 -19.78
CA VAL A 599 3.39 -1.13 -19.18
C VAL A 599 2.28 -1.65 -20.09
N ASP A 600 2.54 -1.70 -21.40
CA ASP A 600 1.58 -1.95 -22.47
C ASP A 600 1.56 -3.41 -22.95
N MET A 601 2.11 -4.33 -22.15
CA MET A 601 2.01 -5.76 -22.39
C MET A 601 0.54 -6.18 -22.57
N GLN A 602 0.28 -7.05 -23.54
CA GLN A 602 -1.07 -7.53 -23.87
C GLN A 602 -1.29 -8.97 -23.37
N THR A 603 -2.51 -9.28 -22.93
CA THR A 603 -2.98 -10.65 -22.75
C THR A 603 -3.11 -11.37 -24.10
N THR A 604 -3.37 -12.67 -24.07
CA THR A 604 -3.71 -13.45 -25.28
C THR A 604 -4.96 -12.98 -26.00
N ALA A 605 -5.86 -12.23 -25.35
CA ALA A 605 -7.01 -11.57 -26.00
C ALA A 605 -6.70 -10.14 -26.45
N GLY A 606 -5.43 -9.71 -26.40
CA GLY A 606 -4.97 -8.37 -26.76
C GLY A 606 -5.29 -7.27 -25.73
N ASN A 607 -5.85 -7.58 -24.57
CA ASN A 607 -6.15 -6.58 -23.55
C ASN A 607 -4.88 -6.11 -22.84
N THR A 608 -4.74 -4.81 -22.60
CA THR A 608 -3.67 -4.23 -21.73
C THR A 608 -4.21 -3.91 -20.34
N ALA A 609 -3.33 -3.49 -19.42
CA ALA A 609 -3.72 -2.98 -18.10
C ALA A 609 -4.72 -1.81 -18.14
N LEU A 610 -4.68 -0.96 -19.19
CA LEU A 610 -5.69 0.08 -19.41
C LEU A 610 -7.06 -0.51 -19.80
N HIS A 611 -7.08 -1.58 -20.61
CA HIS A 611 -8.33 -2.29 -20.93
C HIS A 611 -8.92 -2.93 -19.68
N TYR A 612 -8.10 -3.59 -18.85
CA TYR A 612 -8.52 -4.14 -17.56
C TYR A 612 -9.07 -3.06 -16.61
N SER A 613 -8.40 -1.90 -16.55
CA SER A 613 -8.85 -0.78 -15.71
C SER A 613 -10.21 -0.23 -16.16
N CYS A 614 -10.44 -0.18 -17.48
CA CYS A 614 -11.71 0.25 -18.07
C CYS A 614 -12.81 -0.82 -17.98
N LEU A 615 -12.46 -2.10 -18.03
CA LEU A 615 -13.38 -3.22 -17.86
C LEU A 615 -13.94 -3.27 -16.43
N HIS A 616 -13.08 -3.05 -15.43
CA HIS A 616 -13.40 -3.16 -14.00
C HIS A 616 -13.69 -1.81 -13.31
N ASN A 617 -13.91 -0.75 -14.09
CA ASN A 617 -14.19 0.63 -13.64
C ASN A 617 -13.20 1.18 -12.59
N LYS A 618 -11.90 0.90 -12.78
CA LYS A 618 -10.82 1.30 -11.87
C LYS A 618 -10.21 2.64 -12.31
N SER A 619 -10.92 3.75 -12.08
CA SER A 619 -10.47 5.10 -12.44
C SER A 619 -9.05 5.41 -11.97
N ASP A 620 -8.70 5.03 -10.74
CA ASP A 620 -7.40 5.35 -10.16
C ASP A 620 -6.27 4.44 -10.67
N CYS A 621 -6.62 3.29 -11.26
CA CYS A 621 -5.67 2.52 -12.06
C CYS A 621 -5.42 3.17 -13.42
N VAL A 622 -6.46 3.70 -14.08
CA VAL A 622 -6.30 4.51 -15.31
C VAL A 622 -5.40 5.72 -15.04
N LYS A 623 -5.62 6.46 -13.95
CA LYS A 623 -4.77 7.57 -13.48
C LYS A 623 -3.27 7.18 -13.41
N LEU A 624 -2.96 6.10 -12.69
CA LEU A 624 -1.57 5.65 -12.48
C LEU A 624 -0.91 5.14 -13.76
N LEU A 625 -1.64 4.38 -14.59
CA LEU A 625 -1.14 3.86 -15.87
C LEU A 625 -0.88 4.98 -16.88
N LEU A 626 -1.74 6.01 -16.93
CA LEU A 626 -1.53 7.18 -17.77
C LEU A 626 -0.33 8.01 -17.31
N ARG A 627 -0.11 8.19 -16.00
CA ARG A 627 1.12 8.81 -15.46
C ARG A 627 2.36 8.00 -15.83
N ALA A 628 2.27 6.67 -15.87
CA ALA A 628 3.29 5.76 -16.39
C ALA A 628 3.38 5.70 -17.93
N ARG A 629 2.66 6.58 -18.65
CA ARG A 629 2.64 6.73 -20.12
C ARG A 629 2.13 5.51 -20.93
N ALA A 630 1.24 4.71 -20.34
CA ALA A 630 0.58 3.60 -21.05
C ALA A 630 -0.22 4.07 -22.28
N ASN A 631 -0.09 3.35 -23.40
CA ASN A 631 -0.60 3.73 -24.71
C ASN A 631 -2.11 3.48 -24.85
N THR A 632 -2.87 4.57 -24.90
CA THR A 632 -4.35 4.54 -25.01
C THR A 632 -4.89 4.04 -26.37
N HIS A 633 -4.04 3.89 -27.39
CA HIS A 633 -4.43 3.55 -28.76
C HIS A 633 -4.27 2.07 -29.11
N ILE A 634 -3.68 1.26 -28.21
CA ILE A 634 -3.59 -0.19 -28.40
C ILE A 634 -5.00 -0.78 -28.44
N LYS A 635 -5.18 -1.78 -29.32
CA LYS A 635 -6.43 -2.49 -29.54
C LYS A 635 -6.31 -3.95 -29.11
N ASN A 636 -7.38 -4.48 -28.53
CA ASN A 636 -7.52 -5.90 -28.24
C ASN A 636 -7.95 -6.72 -29.49
N GLU A 637 -8.11 -8.04 -29.36
CA GLU A 637 -8.55 -8.91 -30.47
C GLU A 637 -9.96 -8.58 -31.01
N LEU A 638 -10.78 -7.85 -30.25
CA LEU A 638 -12.08 -7.34 -30.72
C LEU A 638 -11.95 -6.03 -31.54
N GLY A 639 -10.73 -5.49 -31.67
CA GLY A 639 -10.46 -4.20 -32.32
C GLY A 639 -10.82 -2.98 -31.46
N GLU A 640 -11.19 -3.19 -30.20
CA GLU A 640 -11.58 -2.16 -29.23
C GLU A 640 -10.34 -1.61 -28.54
N THR A 641 -10.27 -0.29 -28.32
CA THR A 641 -9.31 0.34 -27.39
C THR A 641 -9.89 0.37 -25.97
N ALA A 642 -9.06 0.69 -24.96
CA ALA A 642 -9.53 0.92 -23.59
C ALA A 642 -10.61 2.03 -23.50
N LEU A 643 -10.58 3.02 -24.40
CA LEU A 643 -11.59 4.07 -24.50
C LEU A 643 -12.92 3.54 -25.07
N ASP A 644 -12.86 2.61 -26.02
CA ASP A 644 -14.05 1.97 -26.57
C ASP A 644 -14.69 1.01 -25.55
N VAL A 645 -13.87 0.29 -24.76
CA VAL A 645 -14.33 -0.55 -23.63
C VAL A 645 -15.03 0.29 -22.56
N SER A 646 -14.44 1.41 -22.13
CA SER A 646 -15.06 2.28 -21.12
C SER A 646 -16.37 2.92 -21.62
N ARG A 647 -16.45 3.33 -22.89
CA ARG A 647 -17.70 3.78 -23.55
C ARG A 647 -18.78 2.71 -23.58
N LYS A 648 -18.43 1.52 -24.06
CA LYS A 648 -19.31 0.34 -24.19
C LYS A 648 -19.94 -0.07 -22.85
N LEU A 649 -19.17 0.07 -21.76
CA LEU A 649 -19.61 -0.22 -20.39
C LEU A 649 -20.15 1.02 -19.64
N LYS A 650 -20.09 2.22 -20.23
CA LYS A 650 -20.51 3.52 -19.66
C LYS A 650 -19.74 3.93 -18.39
N HIS A 651 -18.48 3.53 -18.30
CA HIS A 651 -17.56 3.87 -17.20
C HIS A 651 -17.00 5.30 -17.37
N SER A 652 -17.86 6.29 -17.12
CA SER A 652 -17.65 7.71 -17.46
C SER A 652 -16.35 8.33 -16.95
N HIS A 653 -15.89 7.97 -15.75
CA HIS A 653 -14.61 8.47 -15.21
C HIS A 653 -13.41 7.90 -15.97
N CYS A 654 -13.44 6.62 -16.34
CA CYS A 654 -12.40 6.00 -17.15
C CYS A 654 -12.39 6.59 -18.58
N GLU A 655 -13.57 6.82 -19.16
CA GLU A 655 -13.72 7.49 -20.45
C GLU A 655 -13.15 8.93 -20.43
N ALA A 656 -13.49 9.73 -19.41
CA ALA A 656 -13.03 11.12 -19.30
C ALA A 656 -11.50 11.22 -19.20
N LEU A 657 -10.86 10.39 -18.35
CA LEU A 657 -9.41 10.35 -18.18
C LEU A 657 -8.69 9.97 -19.49
N LEU A 658 -9.24 9.00 -20.24
CA LEU A 658 -8.68 8.59 -21.53
C LEU A 658 -8.88 9.65 -22.63
N GLN A 659 -10.00 10.39 -22.62
CA GLN A 659 -10.20 11.52 -23.54
C GLN A 659 -9.26 12.70 -23.21
N GLN A 660 -8.99 12.97 -21.93
CA GLN A 660 -7.98 13.94 -21.52
C GLN A 660 -6.57 13.52 -21.97
N ALA A 661 -6.22 12.24 -21.86
CA ALA A 661 -4.95 11.73 -22.37
C ALA A 661 -4.82 11.87 -23.89
N GLN A 662 -5.83 11.43 -24.65
CA GLN A 662 -5.82 11.51 -26.13
C GLN A 662 -5.86 12.95 -26.68
N SER A 663 -6.30 13.93 -25.87
CA SER A 663 -6.28 15.36 -26.22
C SER A 663 -5.05 16.11 -25.68
N ASN A 664 -4.09 15.42 -25.04
CA ASN A 664 -2.94 16.00 -24.34
C ASN A 664 -3.31 17.01 -23.24
N GLN A 665 -4.48 16.82 -22.60
CA GLN A 665 -5.00 17.62 -21.49
C GLN A 665 -4.91 16.91 -20.13
N PHE A 666 -4.29 15.72 -20.09
CA PHE A 666 -4.08 14.95 -18.86
C PHE A 666 -2.91 15.52 -18.04
N ASP A 667 -3.24 16.16 -16.92
CA ASP A 667 -2.24 16.55 -15.91
C ASP A 667 -1.58 15.30 -15.32
N HIS A 668 -0.26 15.38 -15.11
CA HIS A 668 0.55 14.28 -14.57
C HIS A 668 0.69 14.34 -13.04
N HIS A 669 0.33 15.45 -12.39
CA HIS A 669 0.33 15.62 -10.92
C HIS A 669 -0.90 14.96 -10.29
N VAL A 670 -1.14 13.69 -10.61
CA VAL A 670 -2.47 13.09 -10.46
C VAL A 670 -2.83 12.85 -8.99
N HIS A 671 -4.07 13.17 -8.61
CA HIS A 671 -4.61 12.85 -7.29
C HIS A 671 -5.37 11.53 -7.29
N VAL A 672 -4.96 10.61 -6.41
CA VAL A 672 -5.54 9.26 -6.26
C VAL A 672 -6.30 9.10 -4.96
N GLU A 673 -7.40 8.36 -5.01
CA GLU A 673 -8.22 8.02 -3.84
C GLU A 673 -7.61 6.84 -3.04
N TYR A 674 -6.62 7.16 -2.22
CA TYR A 674 -5.90 6.20 -1.38
C TYR A 674 -6.22 6.38 0.10
N GLU A 675 -6.18 5.28 0.86
CA GLU A 675 -6.37 5.25 2.31
C GLU A 675 -5.05 5.61 3.01
N TRP A 676 -4.75 6.91 3.06
CA TRP A 676 -3.45 7.42 3.50
C TRP A 676 -3.04 7.09 4.94
N ARG A 677 -3.99 6.69 5.81
CA ARG A 677 -3.77 6.39 7.24
C ARG A 677 -2.85 7.40 7.91
N LEU A 678 -3.17 8.68 7.75
CA LEU A 678 -2.37 9.78 8.31
C LEU A 678 -2.59 9.81 9.81
N ARG A 679 -1.50 9.92 10.57
CA ARG A 679 -1.58 10.13 12.02
C ARG A 679 -2.27 11.48 12.23
N HIS A 680 -3.43 11.46 12.88
CA HIS A 680 -3.95 12.67 13.50
C HIS A 680 -3.01 12.97 14.68
N ASP A 681 -2.49 14.20 14.75
CA ASP A 681 -1.82 14.67 15.97
C ASP A 681 -2.94 14.94 17.00
N ASP A 682 -3.08 14.08 18.01
CA ASP A 682 -4.21 14.06 18.96
C ASP A 682 -4.38 15.38 19.73
N LEU A 683 -5.37 16.20 19.33
CA LEU A 683 -5.64 17.50 19.94
C LEU A 683 -7.14 17.87 19.91
N TYR A 684 -7.94 17.09 20.65
CA TYR A 684 -9.33 17.38 21.09
C TYR A 684 -10.35 17.76 19.99
N ASP A 685 -11.25 16.82 19.66
CA ASP A 685 -12.69 17.10 19.78
C ASP A 685 -13.48 15.83 20.16
N SER A 686 -14.78 16.00 20.42
CA SER A 686 -15.70 15.08 21.12
C SER A 686 -15.81 13.63 20.61
N ASP A 687 -16.17 12.73 21.53
CA ASP A 687 -16.90 11.49 21.23
C ASP A 687 -18.20 11.80 20.47
N ASP A 688 -18.46 11.10 19.36
CA ASP A 688 -19.69 10.34 19.05
C ASP A 688 -19.59 9.69 17.64
N ASP A 689 -20.14 8.46 17.49
CA ASP A 689 -20.31 7.65 16.26
C ASP A 689 -19.13 7.47 15.26
N PHE A 690 -18.66 6.21 15.06
CA PHE A 690 -19.06 5.41 13.87
C PHE A 690 -18.54 3.93 13.88
N ASP A 691 -19.11 3.13 12.97
CA ASP A 691 -19.06 1.65 12.87
C ASP A 691 -17.70 0.96 12.62
N ASP A 692 -17.70 -0.35 12.96
CA ASP A 692 -16.74 -1.39 12.56
C ASP A 692 -16.27 -1.34 11.09
N LYS A 693 -14.95 -1.53 10.89
CA LYS A 693 -14.37 -2.25 9.73
C LYS A 693 -12.89 -2.64 9.91
N VAL A 694 -12.64 -3.76 10.59
CA VAL A 694 -11.33 -4.44 10.57
C VAL A 694 -11.36 -5.58 9.54
N THR A 695 -11.27 -5.22 8.25
CA THR A 695 -11.28 -6.21 7.16
C THR A 695 -9.96 -6.98 7.10
N THR A 696 -10.01 -8.31 7.24
CA THR A 696 -8.83 -9.19 7.19
C THR A 696 -8.70 -9.89 5.83
N ALA A 697 -7.46 -10.23 5.45
CA ALA A 697 -7.13 -10.73 4.10
C ALA A 697 -7.90 -12.00 3.66
N THR A 698 -8.41 -12.78 4.61
CA THR A 698 -9.25 -13.97 4.37
C THR A 698 -10.54 -13.66 3.62
N GLU A 699 -11.13 -12.47 3.80
CA GLU A 699 -12.34 -12.08 3.07
C GLU A 699 -12.04 -11.70 1.61
N ARG A 700 -10.85 -11.16 1.31
CA ARG A 700 -10.43 -10.88 -0.09
C ARG A 700 -10.47 -12.15 -0.95
N LEU A 701 -10.06 -13.30 -0.38
CA LEU A 701 -10.15 -14.61 -1.03
C LEU A 701 -11.59 -15.13 -1.20
N LEU A 702 -12.51 -14.80 -0.28
CA LEU A 702 -13.91 -15.19 -0.39
C LEU A 702 -14.69 -14.32 -1.40
N VAL A 703 -14.42 -13.01 -1.44
CA VAL A 703 -14.94 -12.12 -2.49
C VAL A 703 -14.43 -12.57 -3.86
N TYR A 704 -13.14 -12.91 -3.98
CA TYR A 704 -12.54 -13.49 -5.20
C TYR A 704 -13.24 -14.77 -5.67
N LEU A 705 -13.57 -15.69 -4.74
CA LEU A 705 -14.32 -16.91 -5.07
C LEU A 705 -15.78 -16.63 -5.46
N LEU A 706 -16.44 -15.64 -4.85
CA LEU A 706 -17.82 -15.27 -5.21
C LEU A 706 -17.88 -14.52 -6.55
N TYR A 707 -16.87 -13.69 -6.86
CA TYR A 707 -16.80 -12.92 -8.11
C TYR A 707 -16.55 -13.84 -9.32
N SER A 708 -15.68 -14.85 -9.16
CA SER A 708 -15.40 -15.83 -10.21
C SER A 708 -16.60 -16.73 -10.56
N PHE A 709 -17.53 -16.96 -9.63
CA PHE A 709 -18.85 -17.56 -9.95
C PHE A 709 -19.75 -16.61 -10.76
N SER A 710 -19.79 -15.31 -10.43
CA SER A 710 -20.64 -14.32 -11.10
C SER A 710 -20.28 -14.10 -12.58
N VAL A 711 -18.98 -13.99 -12.89
CA VAL A 711 -18.49 -13.75 -14.25
C VAL A 711 -18.77 -14.94 -15.19
N GLN A 712 -18.87 -16.16 -14.67
CA GLN A 712 -19.23 -17.34 -15.47
C GLN A 712 -20.68 -17.33 -15.96
N GLU A 713 -21.62 -16.66 -15.28
CA GLU A 713 -22.99 -16.50 -15.78
C GLU A 713 -23.06 -15.41 -16.87
N GLN A 714 -22.42 -14.25 -16.66
CA GLN A 714 -22.51 -13.13 -17.61
C GLN A 714 -21.89 -13.45 -18.98
N ASN A 715 -20.73 -14.11 -19.02
CA ASN A 715 -20.12 -14.54 -20.28
C ASN A 715 -20.93 -15.59 -21.05
N ARG A 716 -21.96 -16.19 -20.43
CA ARG A 716 -22.85 -17.16 -21.10
C ARG A 716 -24.02 -16.51 -21.86
N VAL A 717 -24.30 -15.23 -21.62
CA VAL A 717 -25.44 -14.51 -22.22
C VAL A 717 -25.07 -13.87 -23.57
N VAL A 718 -23.79 -13.58 -23.82
CA VAL A 718 -23.33 -12.80 -25.00
C VAL A 718 -23.12 -13.67 -26.25
N LEU A 719 -22.99 -14.99 -26.13
CA LEU A 719 -22.62 -15.90 -27.23
C LEU A 719 -23.80 -16.67 -27.86
N THR A 720 -24.87 -15.99 -28.26
CA THR A 720 -25.91 -16.58 -29.15
C THR A 720 -26.43 -15.61 -30.22
N ASN A 721 -25.78 -15.57 -31.39
CA ASN A 721 -26.38 -15.11 -32.66
C ASN A 721 -25.53 -15.55 -33.87
N GLY A 722 -25.92 -16.62 -34.56
CA GLY A 722 -25.24 -17.15 -35.75
C GLY A 722 -25.92 -18.43 -36.27
N PRO A 723 -26.07 -18.63 -37.59
CA PRO A 723 -27.00 -19.64 -38.13
C PRO A 723 -26.45 -21.07 -38.20
N VAL A 724 -27.38 -22.03 -38.16
CA VAL A 724 -27.14 -23.47 -38.14
C VAL A 724 -26.62 -24.00 -39.50
N LYS A 725 -25.61 -24.89 -39.44
CA LYS A 725 -25.48 -26.00 -40.39
C LYS A 725 -25.53 -27.33 -39.63
N LYS A 726 -26.22 -28.32 -40.20
CA LYS A 726 -26.34 -29.67 -39.66
C LYS A 726 -25.23 -30.55 -40.24
N GLU A 727 -24.61 -31.37 -39.40
CA GLU A 727 -24.14 -32.69 -39.83
C GLU A 727 -24.30 -33.70 -38.68
N ARG A 728 -24.35 -35.00 -39.00
CA ARG A 728 -24.73 -36.07 -38.08
C ARG A 728 -23.62 -37.12 -37.99
N THR A 729 -23.04 -37.29 -36.81
CA THR A 729 -22.49 -38.57 -36.33
C THR A 729 -22.85 -38.75 -34.85
N SER A 730 -23.00 -40.00 -34.42
CA SER A 730 -23.69 -40.35 -33.16
C SER A 730 -22.84 -41.21 -32.23
N SER A 731 -22.75 -40.82 -30.96
CA SER A 731 -22.43 -41.70 -29.84
C SER A 731 -23.05 -41.14 -28.55
N SER A 732 -23.40 -42.01 -27.60
CA SER A 732 -24.38 -41.72 -26.55
C SER A 732 -23.90 -41.97 -25.13
N SER A 733 -24.22 -41.05 -24.21
CA SER A 733 -24.49 -41.37 -22.80
C SER A 733 -25.47 -40.33 -22.20
N SER A 734 -26.23 -40.74 -21.18
CA SER A 734 -27.48 -40.08 -20.77
C SER A 734 -27.30 -38.94 -19.75
N SER A 735 -27.99 -37.83 -19.99
CA SER A 735 -28.29 -36.82 -18.96
C SER A 735 -29.46 -37.27 -18.07
N PHE A 736 -29.49 -36.80 -16.82
CA PHE A 736 -30.74 -36.66 -16.07
C PHE A 736 -30.84 -35.23 -15.53
N THR A 737 -31.82 -34.49 -16.04
CA THR A 737 -32.18 -33.15 -15.59
C THR A 737 -33.55 -33.23 -14.92
N SER A 738 -33.68 -32.66 -13.71
CA SER A 738 -34.98 -32.41 -13.09
C SER A 738 -35.20 -30.92 -13.03
N SER A 739 -36.28 -30.45 -13.63
CA SER A 739 -36.61 -29.03 -13.74
C SER A 739 -37.51 -28.61 -12.59
N PHE A 740 -37.21 -27.48 -11.95
CA PHE A 740 -38.19 -26.72 -11.17
C PHE A 740 -38.26 -25.29 -11.70
N SER A 741 -39.44 -24.91 -12.16
CA SER A 741 -39.75 -23.53 -12.55
C SER A 741 -40.25 -22.76 -11.34
N PHE A 742 -39.89 -21.49 -11.22
CA PHE A 742 -40.62 -20.55 -10.38
C PHE A 742 -41.07 -19.35 -11.21
N THR A 743 -42.37 -19.09 -11.21
CA THR A 743 -42.98 -17.97 -11.94
C THR A 743 -43.02 -16.72 -11.07
N SER A 744 -42.37 -15.65 -11.53
CA SER A 744 -42.49 -14.32 -10.93
C SER A 744 -43.16 -13.37 -11.92
N ARG A 745 -44.36 -12.88 -11.60
CA ARG A 745 -44.94 -11.69 -12.25
C ARG A 745 -44.68 -10.46 -11.39
N PRO A 746 -44.45 -9.28 -11.99
CA PRO A 746 -44.06 -8.08 -11.25
C PRO A 746 -45.26 -7.43 -10.56
N PHE A 747 -45.00 -6.79 -9.43
CA PHE A 747 -45.83 -5.71 -8.90
C PHE A 747 -45.04 -4.40 -8.98
N SER A 748 -45.59 -3.44 -9.71
CA SER A 748 -45.16 -2.04 -9.69
C SER A 748 -46.09 -1.25 -8.78
N PHE A 749 -45.61 -0.17 -8.17
CA PHE A 749 -46.48 0.89 -7.68
C PHE A 749 -45.94 2.26 -8.07
N SER A 750 -46.86 3.19 -8.33
CA SER A 750 -46.58 4.46 -9.01
C SER A 750 -46.64 5.65 -8.05
N GLN A 751 -45.97 6.75 -8.42
CA GLN A 751 -46.13 8.03 -7.75
C GLN A 751 -47.54 8.62 -8.00
N SER A 752 -48.06 9.34 -7.00
CA SER A 752 -49.08 10.38 -7.17
C SER A 752 -48.90 11.45 -6.07
N VAL A 753 -49.45 12.66 -6.25
CA VAL A 753 -48.96 13.90 -5.62
C VAL A 753 -50.11 14.78 -5.12
N ALA A 754 -49.85 15.56 -4.04
CA ALA A 754 -50.56 16.79 -3.62
C ALA A 754 -51.98 16.69 -2.96
N PRO A 755 -52.46 17.72 -2.22
CA PRO A 755 -51.75 18.74 -1.40
C PRO A 755 -52.44 19.00 0.01
N PRO A 756 -52.66 20.22 0.61
CA PRO A 756 -52.17 20.46 2.00
C PRO A 756 -53.10 21.20 3.02
N SER A 757 -52.80 21.09 4.34
CA SER A 757 -53.32 21.97 5.44
C SER A 757 -52.70 21.60 6.80
N SER A 758 -52.55 22.44 7.84
CA SER A 758 -52.48 23.91 7.98
C SER A 758 -52.10 24.32 9.44
N ALA A 759 -51.20 25.29 9.61
CA ALA A 759 -50.89 26.14 10.79
C ALA A 759 -51.33 25.78 12.25
N ALA A 760 -50.32 25.54 13.11
CA ALA A 760 -50.00 26.27 14.37
C ALA A 760 -51.05 26.44 15.51
N PRO A 761 -50.73 27.13 16.64
CA PRO A 761 -49.84 26.66 17.71
C PRO A 761 -50.48 26.70 19.13
N GLY A 762 -49.83 26.13 20.17
CA GLY A 762 -50.29 26.30 21.55
C GLY A 762 -49.40 25.71 22.66
N ALA A 763 -49.04 26.56 23.63
CA ALA A 763 -48.52 26.24 24.97
C ALA A 763 -49.27 27.18 25.97
N PRO A 764 -49.08 27.14 27.30
CA PRO A 764 -48.26 26.26 28.15
C PRO A 764 -49.09 25.61 29.31
N GLY A 765 -48.43 24.94 30.27
CA GLY A 765 -49.03 24.57 31.55
C GLY A 765 -48.27 23.46 32.29
N GLY A 766 -47.71 23.74 33.46
CA GLY A 766 -46.76 22.84 34.12
C GLY A 766 -47.30 22.03 35.32
N GLY A 767 -46.82 20.79 35.44
CA GLY A 767 -46.19 20.28 36.67
C GLY A 767 -47.03 19.52 37.71
N LEU A 768 -46.31 18.67 38.49
CA LEU A 768 -46.67 18.05 39.78
C LEU A 768 -47.79 16.97 39.71
N LEU A 769 -47.86 15.85 40.46
CA LEU A 769 -47.06 15.08 41.46
C LEU A 769 -47.70 13.63 41.46
N SER A 770 -47.25 12.49 42.02
CA SER A 770 -46.08 11.94 42.76
C SER A 770 -46.30 10.38 42.86
N VAL A 771 -45.65 9.47 43.62
CA VAL A 771 -44.67 9.40 44.74
C VAL A 771 -43.87 8.08 44.59
N GLY A 772 -42.61 7.99 45.05
CA GLY A 772 -41.91 6.67 45.14
C GLY A 772 -40.43 6.71 45.58
N ARG A 773 -40.03 7.33 46.70
CA ARG A 773 -39.72 6.65 48.00
C ARG A 773 -38.68 5.50 47.89
N ARG A 774 -37.54 5.47 48.63
CA ARG A 774 -37.17 6.09 49.93
C ARG A 774 -35.64 6.32 50.11
N LEU A 775 -35.28 7.29 50.97
CA LEU A 775 -34.12 7.44 51.92
C LEU A 775 -32.68 7.07 51.45
N ALA A 776 -31.61 7.88 51.63
CA ALA A 776 -31.11 8.71 52.76
C ALA A 776 -30.58 7.86 53.96
N MET A 777 -29.54 8.21 54.72
CA MET A 777 -28.83 9.46 55.11
C MET A 777 -27.31 9.15 55.26
N ALA A 778 -26.32 10.02 55.55
CA ALA A 778 -25.99 11.47 55.44
C ALA A 778 -24.49 11.60 55.91
N MET A 779 -23.78 12.70 56.18
CA MET A 779 -24.00 14.16 56.36
C MET A 779 -22.77 14.96 55.83
N ASP A 780 -22.77 16.29 55.95
CA ASP A 780 -21.68 17.22 55.60
C ASP A 780 -21.71 18.44 56.57
N LEU A 781 -20.57 19.10 56.90
CA LEU A 781 -20.56 20.31 57.76
C LEU A 781 -19.25 21.15 57.79
N HIS A 782 -19.42 22.48 57.56
CA HIS A 782 -18.52 23.63 57.89
C HIS A 782 -17.28 23.91 57.00
N SER A 783 -16.91 25.18 56.70
CA SER A 783 -17.48 26.51 57.05
C SER A 783 -17.28 27.58 55.94
N ARG A 784 -17.80 28.81 56.15
CA ARG A 784 -17.70 29.96 55.22
C ARG A 784 -16.61 30.97 55.63
N THR A 785 -16.07 31.70 54.66
CA THR A 785 -15.66 33.12 54.84
C THR A 785 -15.67 33.87 53.49
N SER A 786 -15.58 35.20 53.51
CA SER A 786 -15.83 36.08 52.36
C SER A 786 -14.60 36.91 51.94
N GLY A 787 -14.43 37.19 50.63
CA GLY A 787 -13.34 38.04 50.13
C GLY A 787 -13.50 38.49 48.68
N THR A 788 -13.42 39.81 48.47
CA THR A 788 -13.47 40.57 47.20
C THR A 788 -12.41 40.18 46.16
N ALA A 789 -12.72 40.38 44.87
CA ALA A 789 -11.78 40.21 43.76
C ALA A 789 -10.80 41.41 43.55
N PRO A 790 -9.59 41.18 43.03
CA PRO A 790 -8.66 42.22 42.55
C PRO A 790 -8.49 42.25 41.01
N SER A 791 -8.18 43.43 40.48
CA SER A 791 -7.86 43.71 39.06
C SER A 791 -6.35 43.67 38.74
N PRO A 792 -5.92 43.52 37.47
CA PRO A 792 -4.49 43.44 37.12
C PRO A 792 -3.74 44.80 37.20
N PRO A 793 -2.42 44.79 37.51
CA PRO A 793 -1.57 45.99 37.59
C PRO A 793 -0.87 46.39 36.26
N PRO A 794 -0.36 47.63 36.13
CA PRO A 794 0.18 48.20 34.88
C PRO A 794 1.73 48.15 34.71
N PRO A 795 2.27 48.45 33.50
CA PRO A 795 3.71 48.41 33.20
C PRO A 795 4.45 49.77 33.25
N PRO A 796 5.70 49.80 33.76
CA PRO A 796 6.68 50.87 33.48
C PRO A 796 8.14 50.35 33.30
N PRO A 797 9.16 51.20 33.03
CA PRO A 797 9.28 52.26 32.02
C PRO A 797 10.57 52.08 31.16
N SER A 798 11.10 53.14 30.52
CA SER A 798 12.17 53.05 29.49
C SER A 798 13.40 53.97 29.71
N SER A 799 14.57 53.55 29.17
CA SER A 799 15.80 54.36 28.90
C SER A 799 16.62 54.80 30.15
N PRO A 800 17.97 54.98 30.11
CA PRO A 800 18.73 55.79 29.12
C PRO A 800 20.14 55.25 28.70
N ALA A 801 20.92 56.11 28.02
CA ALA A 801 22.35 56.00 27.62
C ALA A 801 23.04 57.40 27.82
N PRO A 802 24.33 57.68 27.49
CA PRO A 802 25.48 56.86 27.03
C PRO A 802 26.71 56.97 28.01
N PRO A 803 27.99 56.67 27.64
CA PRO A 803 28.87 57.64 26.94
C PRO A 803 30.02 57.05 26.04
N LEU A 804 30.87 57.94 25.49
CA LEU A 804 32.11 57.77 24.70
C LEU A 804 33.10 58.92 25.07
N PRO A 805 34.37 59.00 24.60
CA PRO A 805 35.37 58.00 24.16
C PRO A 805 36.68 58.12 25.01
N PRO A 806 37.90 57.71 24.53
CA PRO A 806 38.75 58.67 23.81
C PRO A 806 39.66 58.09 22.68
N ARG A 807 40.34 58.98 21.94
CA ARG A 807 41.34 58.69 20.87
C ARG A 807 42.79 58.74 21.38
N VAL A 808 43.69 57.98 20.75
CA VAL A 808 45.12 58.33 20.55
C VAL A 808 45.52 58.01 19.09
N LYS A 809 46.65 58.54 18.59
CA LYS A 809 47.14 58.44 17.19
C LYS A 809 48.52 57.76 17.09
N GLY A 810 48.85 57.25 15.90
CA GLY A 810 50.22 57.07 15.41
C GLY A 810 50.80 55.66 15.56
N GLN A 811 51.85 55.27 14.82
CA GLN A 811 52.52 55.97 13.71
C GLN A 811 53.28 54.96 12.82
N PHE A 812 53.75 55.39 11.64
CA PHE A 812 54.57 54.59 10.71
C PHE A 812 55.92 54.15 11.31
N THR A 813 56.39 52.96 10.93
CA THR A 813 57.76 52.71 10.41
C THR A 813 57.75 51.45 9.53
N SER A 814 58.55 51.44 8.47
CA SER A 814 59.03 50.21 7.83
C SER A 814 60.53 50.06 8.12
N ILE A 815 61.10 48.88 7.85
CA ILE A 815 62.48 48.67 7.38
C ILE A 815 62.65 47.20 6.99
N ASP A 816 63.30 46.95 5.86
CA ASP A 816 63.69 45.62 5.36
C ASP A 816 64.97 45.11 6.04
N TYR A 817 65.24 43.79 6.02
CA TYR A 817 66.28 43.20 5.13
C TYR A 817 66.62 41.71 5.38
N GLN A 818 67.09 41.06 4.30
CA GLN A 818 68.06 39.94 4.22
C GLN A 818 67.76 38.57 4.86
N SER A 819 67.24 37.70 3.98
CA SER A 819 67.79 36.37 3.65
C SER A 819 69.16 35.95 4.23
N GLN A 820 69.26 34.69 4.65
CA GLN A 820 70.48 33.87 4.48
C GLN A 820 70.15 32.48 3.90
N ILE A 821 71.13 31.87 3.24
CA ILE A 821 71.02 30.58 2.53
C ILE A 821 72.07 29.62 3.09
N THR A 822 71.69 28.38 3.42
CA THR A 822 72.45 27.09 3.42
C THR A 822 71.68 26.09 4.30
N SER A 823 71.74 24.76 4.13
CA SER A 823 72.37 23.92 3.10
C SER A 823 71.58 22.60 2.92
N ARG A 824 71.79 21.89 1.80
CA ARG A 824 71.27 20.52 1.55
C ARG A 824 72.15 19.46 2.25
N PRO A 825 71.63 18.24 2.50
CA PRO A 825 71.96 17.13 1.58
C PRO A 825 70.81 16.67 0.69
N GLN A 826 71.09 15.74 -0.23
CA GLN A 826 70.13 15.12 -1.15
C GLN A 826 69.99 13.62 -0.85
N LEU A 827 68.86 13.01 -1.24
CA LEU A 827 68.84 11.64 -1.76
C LEU A 827 67.70 11.47 -2.78
N THR A 828 68.09 11.43 -4.06
CA THR A 828 67.48 10.71 -5.19
C THR A 828 65.96 10.69 -5.38
N CYS A 829 65.48 11.46 -6.35
CA CYS A 829 64.30 11.12 -7.17
C CYS A 829 64.77 10.38 -8.43
N VAL A 830 63.97 9.42 -8.92
CA VAL A 830 64.13 8.80 -10.24
C VAL A 830 62.78 8.81 -10.95
N GLN A 831 62.73 9.34 -12.16
CA GLN A 831 61.55 9.33 -13.02
C GLN A 831 61.34 7.95 -13.64
N ILE A 832 60.07 7.57 -13.86
CA ILE A 832 59.70 6.54 -14.84
C ILE A 832 58.82 7.21 -15.89
N HIS A 833 59.20 7.12 -17.16
CA HIS A 833 58.36 7.54 -18.29
C HIS A 833 57.19 6.57 -18.46
N LEU A 834 56.00 7.10 -18.78
CA LEU A 834 55.12 6.36 -19.70
C LEU A 834 55.71 6.52 -21.10
N GLN A 835 55.98 5.41 -21.76
CA GLN A 835 56.45 5.38 -23.14
C GLN A 835 55.48 4.54 -23.97
N HIS A 836 54.90 5.14 -25.01
CA HIS A 836 54.14 4.40 -26.02
C HIS A 836 55.06 3.36 -26.68
N HIS A 837 54.60 2.13 -26.82
CA HIS A 837 54.88 1.34 -28.02
C HIS A 837 53.84 0.24 -28.24
N LEU A 838 53.60 -0.06 -29.52
CA LEU A 838 52.63 -1.05 -29.99
C LEU A 838 53.05 -2.48 -29.62
N LEU A 839 52.06 -3.35 -29.42
CA LEU A 839 52.17 -4.79 -29.70
C LEU A 839 50.97 -5.25 -30.54
N ASP A 840 51.20 -6.32 -31.29
CA ASP A 840 50.45 -6.65 -32.52
C ASP A 840 49.34 -7.70 -32.29
N VAL A 841 48.47 -7.84 -33.28
CA VAL A 841 47.26 -8.67 -33.28
C VAL A 841 47.57 -10.16 -33.18
N HIS A 842 46.81 -10.87 -32.35
CA HIS A 842 46.50 -12.29 -32.57
C HIS A 842 44.97 -12.52 -32.50
N GLN A 843 44.43 -13.08 -33.58
CA GLN A 843 42.99 -13.12 -33.88
C GLN A 843 42.36 -14.46 -33.46
N PRO A 844 41.29 -14.46 -32.63
CA PRO A 844 40.36 -15.58 -32.57
C PRO A 844 39.40 -15.50 -33.77
N ARG A 845 39.48 -16.46 -34.69
CA ARG A 845 38.51 -16.58 -35.79
C ARG A 845 37.17 -17.10 -35.26
N GLY A 846 36.05 -16.43 -35.59
CA GLY A 846 34.72 -17.01 -35.33
C GLY A 846 33.53 -16.05 -35.21
N ALA A 847 33.74 -14.73 -35.07
CA ALA A 847 32.64 -13.75 -35.05
C ALA A 847 32.36 -13.20 -36.45
N ALA A 848 31.08 -13.11 -36.83
CA ALA A 848 30.66 -12.39 -38.02
C ALA A 848 30.76 -10.87 -37.75
N SER A 849 31.49 -10.14 -38.61
CA SER A 849 31.61 -8.69 -38.51
C SER A 849 30.25 -8.03 -38.74
N ARG A 850 29.82 -7.18 -37.80
CA ARG A 850 28.48 -6.59 -37.80
C ARG A 850 28.45 -5.40 -38.75
N ARG A 851 27.89 -5.62 -39.95
CA ARG A 851 27.73 -4.60 -41.02
C ARG A 851 26.50 -3.74 -40.75
N VAL A 852 26.61 -2.44 -41.00
CA VAL A 852 25.53 -1.44 -40.84
C VAL A 852 25.55 -0.46 -42.00
N GLN A 853 24.42 0.11 -42.38
CA GLN A 853 24.33 1.12 -43.44
C GLN A 853 23.90 2.46 -42.88
N ALA A 854 24.54 3.53 -43.34
CA ALA A 854 24.20 4.91 -42.99
C ALA A 854 22.81 5.30 -43.50
N LEU A 855 21.99 5.85 -42.61
CA LEU A 855 20.67 6.41 -42.89
C LEU A 855 20.70 7.92 -43.18
N TYR A 856 21.77 8.61 -42.78
CA TYR A 856 21.97 10.04 -42.95
C TYR A 856 23.46 10.37 -43.11
N ASP A 857 23.77 11.53 -43.68
CA ASP A 857 25.13 12.09 -43.67
C ASP A 857 25.59 12.42 -42.23
N CYS A 858 26.83 12.08 -41.91
CA CYS A 858 27.51 12.38 -40.65
C CYS A 858 28.83 13.11 -40.92
N GLN A 859 29.03 14.26 -40.27
CA GLN A 859 30.31 14.97 -40.27
C GLN A 859 30.88 14.94 -38.86
N ALA A 860 32.15 14.59 -38.75
CA ALA A 860 32.88 14.55 -37.48
C ALA A 860 33.11 15.97 -36.94
N ASP A 861 32.60 16.25 -35.75
CA ASP A 861 32.91 17.46 -34.97
C ASP A 861 34.24 17.28 -34.21
N HIS A 862 34.67 16.04 -33.95
CA HIS A 862 35.91 15.69 -33.24
C HIS A 862 36.83 14.73 -34.02
N HIS A 863 38.13 14.73 -33.71
CA HIS A 863 39.19 14.05 -34.49
C HIS A 863 39.18 12.51 -34.44
N ASP A 864 38.36 11.98 -33.56
CA ASP A 864 38.15 10.59 -33.19
C ASP A 864 36.77 10.07 -33.64
N GLU A 865 35.96 10.94 -34.24
CA GLU A 865 34.67 10.63 -34.87
C GLU A 865 34.84 10.33 -36.37
N LEU A 866 33.93 9.54 -36.93
CA LEU A 866 33.94 9.10 -38.32
C LEU A 866 32.94 9.92 -39.17
N SER A 867 33.43 10.50 -40.26
CA SER A 867 32.57 11.16 -41.27
C SER A 867 32.16 10.16 -42.35
N PHE A 868 30.88 10.13 -42.73
CA PHE A 868 30.33 9.23 -43.75
C PHE A 868 29.04 9.83 -44.35
N THR A 869 28.60 9.27 -45.47
CA THR A 869 27.42 9.74 -46.22
C THR A 869 26.29 8.71 -46.24
N GLU A 870 25.05 9.18 -46.43
CA GLU A 870 23.86 8.32 -46.52
C GLU A 870 24.06 7.19 -47.55
N GLY A 871 23.71 5.96 -47.15
CA GLY A 871 23.83 4.76 -47.98
C GLY A 871 25.18 4.03 -47.91
N GLN A 872 26.24 4.61 -47.35
CA GLN A 872 27.52 3.89 -47.17
C GLN A 872 27.38 2.74 -46.15
N VAL A 873 28.17 1.67 -46.34
CA VAL A 873 28.25 0.53 -45.41
C VAL A 873 29.44 0.70 -44.47
N LEU A 874 29.23 0.49 -43.17
CA LEU A 874 30.22 0.54 -42.12
C LEU A 874 30.33 -0.83 -41.42
N VAL A 875 31.54 -1.16 -40.97
CA VAL A 875 31.83 -2.36 -40.21
C VAL A 875 32.06 -1.99 -38.74
N VAL A 876 31.19 -2.45 -37.85
CA VAL A 876 31.30 -2.19 -36.40
C VAL A 876 32.43 -3.02 -35.81
N LEU A 877 33.41 -2.34 -35.22
CA LEU A 877 34.51 -2.93 -34.44
C LEU A 877 34.15 -3.08 -32.95
N GLY A 878 33.33 -2.18 -32.42
CA GLY A 878 32.88 -2.18 -31.03
C GLY A 878 31.72 -1.23 -30.78
N GLN A 879 31.13 -1.30 -29.59
CA GLN A 879 30.17 -0.32 -29.09
C GLN A 879 30.82 0.29 -27.85
N ASP A 880 31.06 1.61 -27.88
CA ASP A 880 31.73 2.32 -26.79
C ASP A 880 30.68 2.78 -25.76
N ASP A 881 29.54 3.28 -26.27
CA ASP A 881 28.35 3.62 -25.50
C ASP A 881 27.06 3.24 -26.25
N CYS A 882 25.89 3.43 -25.61
CA CYS A 882 24.59 3.13 -26.22
C CYS A 882 24.37 3.88 -27.54
N ASP A 883 24.73 5.17 -27.54
CA ASP A 883 24.49 6.10 -28.64
C ASP A 883 25.69 6.22 -29.61
N TRP A 884 26.85 5.63 -29.29
CA TRP A 884 28.10 5.77 -30.07
C TRP A 884 28.83 4.44 -30.27
N TRP A 885 29.06 4.06 -31.51
CA TRP A 885 29.75 2.82 -31.90
C TRP A 885 31.08 3.13 -32.59
N HIS A 886 32.06 2.23 -32.48
CA HIS A 886 33.36 2.37 -33.13
C HIS A 886 33.46 1.44 -34.34
N GLY A 887 34.02 1.92 -35.46
CA GLY A 887 34.18 1.12 -36.68
C GLY A 887 34.86 1.86 -37.83
N TYR A 888 34.67 1.35 -39.04
CA TYR A 888 35.22 1.91 -40.29
C TYR A 888 34.22 1.81 -41.46
N ILE A 889 34.42 2.62 -42.49
CA ILE A 889 33.69 2.51 -43.77
C ILE A 889 34.23 1.29 -44.54
N GLU A 890 33.36 0.41 -45.03
CA GLU A 890 33.76 -0.88 -45.62
C GLU A 890 34.71 -0.75 -46.82
N ASP A 891 34.52 0.28 -47.65
CA ASP A 891 35.38 0.61 -48.79
C ASP A 891 36.69 1.35 -48.39
N GLU A 892 36.75 1.95 -47.21
CA GLU A 892 37.88 2.76 -46.71
C GLU A 892 38.31 2.35 -45.29
N PRO A 893 38.89 1.14 -45.10
CA PRO A 893 39.16 0.56 -43.78
C PRO A 893 40.26 1.24 -42.95
N ASP A 894 40.90 2.27 -43.49
CA ASP A 894 41.83 3.14 -42.76
C ASP A 894 41.10 4.34 -42.10
N GLN A 895 39.91 4.72 -42.58
CA GLN A 895 39.05 5.69 -41.90
C GLN A 895 38.31 5.02 -40.74
N ARG A 896 38.79 5.26 -39.51
CA ARG A 896 38.23 4.71 -38.26
C ARG A 896 37.86 5.81 -37.29
N GLY A 897 36.74 5.64 -36.62
CA GLY A 897 36.28 6.57 -35.59
C GLY A 897 34.99 6.11 -34.93
N LEU A 898 34.52 6.93 -34.00
CA LEU A 898 33.21 6.84 -33.36
C LEU A 898 32.12 7.39 -34.29
N PHE A 899 30.96 6.74 -34.33
CA PHE A 899 29.78 7.22 -35.04
C PHE A 899 28.49 6.99 -34.27
N PRO A 900 27.49 7.88 -34.41
CA PRO A 900 26.23 7.76 -33.67
C PRO A 900 25.41 6.55 -34.14
N SER A 901 24.97 5.71 -33.20
CA SER A 901 24.21 4.49 -33.47
C SER A 901 22.85 4.73 -34.11
N SER A 902 22.29 5.93 -33.90
CA SER A 902 21.04 6.41 -34.47
C SER A 902 21.13 6.83 -35.95
N PHE A 903 22.34 6.96 -36.49
CA PHE A 903 22.57 7.29 -37.91
C PHE A 903 22.74 6.06 -38.80
N VAL A 904 22.65 4.84 -38.24
CA VAL A 904 22.88 3.59 -38.97
C VAL A 904 21.79 2.55 -38.72
N GLN A 905 21.54 1.69 -39.70
CA GLN A 905 20.68 0.51 -39.60
C GLN A 905 21.49 -0.76 -39.83
N LEU A 906 21.13 -1.88 -39.18
CA LEU A 906 21.76 -3.18 -39.40
C LEU A 906 21.62 -3.60 -40.87
N PHE A 907 22.75 -3.81 -41.53
CA PHE A 907 22.77 -4.26 -42.92
C PHE A 907 22.34 -5.72 -42.94
N SER A 908 21.30 -6.01 -43.71
CA SER A 908 20.74 -7.35 -43.87
C SER A 908 21.24 -7.91 -45.20
N ASP A 909 22.06 -8.96 -45.14
CA ASP A 909 22.49 -9.75 -46.31
C ASP A 909 21.31 -10.50 -46.97
#